data_AF-A0A2E3IEU5-F1
#
_entry.id   AF-A0A2E3IEU5-F1
#
_cell.length_a   1.000
_cell.length_b   1.000
_cell.length_c   1.000
_cell.angle_alpha   90.00
_cell.angle_beta   90.00
_cell.angle_gamma   90.00
#
_symmetry.space_group_name_H-M   'P 1'
#
loop_
_entity.id
_entity.type
_entity.pdbx_description
1 polymer ?
#
loop_
_entity_poly.entity_id
_entity_poly.type
_entity_poly.pdbx_seq_one_letter_code
_entity_poly.pdbx_strand_id
1 'polypeptide(L)'
;MNRSRRTRHPLPPPLQINLPRLPTPSHNRMSLKTQIARLILLHNRKILQPAKPPRNLPAVSFVIMQISRQSSSLGSFPKANAQGRIGEKMRSLHLTFILSLILLNSAGLAPADQRLSAWLGTSYVLPGEESEFWLTLTSETRPLGKPKTPDTKSISFRFLGETVLPHSTNKRTYAYRYVVLSYQEGIHFIPPFSLNHDGTLLESPSLPFHVHPLPETAWFTSEVGGELQFFASTTSLPPRIPFEGEPIQVEAKLYLPSQFQVEKASIAELAREGVAAGRFDVSSVIPGGKILISNVRLKQKDYTGLTYRSSITPLTGGGISVGPGKAPVTLLARISRRGLTATVPIPIELPLPLATSTARPLPLPQPEGFNNAVGTFSFRTQVNSGRIREQDPISVQLTIQGTGNLNTLAPPSFGGNTESWKSYPPHRLPLQRNGNGLTGSVTFSQTVRPKGYQSTIPPFRFVSFNPETGQYLTAYSAPISLETTNGSTNPGAERDLPTADDGFFTGVETILGIKTSNLFENSPRDPISRGWHIIPGTLSFLLLLQIIRSRILPLLASSKGDPDILQAIDILEKKDLDSKTFLRKAGSLIEQSIPEDSRDEEIRDILANRDEHCFRPDKSAHRTTDVRRQEIIRHLRQRLIKNTSALILLTSLVISNVEASPPPEPERNVYLQAEAAWNMKAFRLALELYQTASKNRPSSSDILYNIGNCHFKIGESGLASLYYHRALQINPTHPEALQNLQFIQKETGAILPTATGYQNWISSVSRNTYSTALAAGLWLILLAILALLQAHRFRRLYRACLWVGSVTAIASGTGLISYPTLSDFAADEEHVVMIHSAPVMAGSSATTPEENENSSAKNSQRLFPIAPGSLCRLIANRGEWAYIELANGLRAWVPRNTTCPVLPLSAIPARF
;
A
#
# COMPACT_ATOMS: atom_id res chain seq x y z
N MET A 1 -71.83 -0.99 48.21
CA MET A 1 -70.72 -0.11 48.65
C MET A 1 -70.09 0.58 47.44
N ASN A 2 -69.05 1.40 47.59
CA ASN A 2 -68.84 2.61 46.77
C ASN A 2 -67.86 2.53 45.57
N ARG A 3 -68.30 3.15 44.45
CA ARG A 3 -67.55 3.97 43.45
C ARG A 3 -66.31 3.47 42.67
N SER A 4 -66.54 3.34 41.35
CA SER A 4 -65.78 4.00 40.24
C SER A 4 -64.41 3.41 39.77
N ARG A 5 -63.88 3.65 38.55
CA ARG A 5 -64.32 4.53 37.42
C ARG A 5 -63.78 4.11 36.01
N ARG A 6 -64.70 3.84 35.06
CA ARG A 6 -64.65 4.02 33.56
C ARG A 6 -63.51 3.43 32.66
N THR A 7 -63.83 3.31 31.36
CA THR A 7 -63.12 2.55 30.31
C THR A 7 -63.23 3.15 28.88
N ARG A 8 -62.20 2.93 28.05
CA ARG A 8 -62.16 2.65 26.58
C ARG A 8 -62.97 3.47 25.52
N HIS A 9 -62.21 4.04 24.55
CA HIS A 9 -62.43 4.05 23.07
C HIS A 9 -63.69 4.79 22.47
N PRO A 10 -64.01 4.73 21.14
CA PRO A 10 -63.49 5.72 20.16
C PRO A 10 -64.46 6.22 19.02
N LEU A 11 -64.01 7.19 18.18
CA LEU A 11 -64.41 7.44 16.76
C LEU A 11 -65.90 7.88 16.47
N PRO A 12 -66.32 8.34 15.24
CA PRO A 12 -65.63 8.75 14.00
C PRO A 12 -66.02 10.23 13.54
N PRO A 13 -66.41 10.67 12.28
CA PRO A 13 -66.37 12.09 11.82
C PRO A 13 -67.75 12.60 11.25
N PRO A 14 -67.92 13.40 10.16
CA PRO A 14 -67.18 14.53 9.51
C PRO A 14 -68.05 15.81 9.27
N LEU A 15 -67.48 16.93 8.75
CA LEU A 15 -68.01 17.82 7.65
C LEU A 15 -67.30 19.20 7.51
N GLN A 16 -67.71 20.02 6.51
CA GLN A 16 -67.04 21.21 5.94
C GLN A 16 -67.54 22.57 6.48
N ILE A 17 -66.81 23.67 6.22
CA ILE A 17 -67.32 25.01 5.81
C ILE A 17 -66.16 25.92 5.30
N ASN A 18 -66.48 27.00 4.55
CA ASN A 18 -65.53 27.84 3.77
C ASN A 18 -65.13 29.20 4.40
N LEU A 19 -63.95 29.69 3.98
CA LEU A 19 -63.47 31.07 3.70
C LEU A 19 -64.26 32.32 4.22
N PRO A 20 -63.56 33.40 4.64
CA PRO A 20 -63.26 34.50 3.70
C PRO A 20 -61.84 35.14 3.83
N ARG A 21 -61.67 36.40 3.37
CA ARG A 21 -60.41 37.03 2.92
C ARG A 21 -59.82 38.13 3.85
N LEU A 22 -58.53 38.40 3.63
CA LEU A 22 -57.73 39.66 3.80
C LEU A 22 -58.50 40.98 4.10
N PRO A 23 -57.93 41.90 4.93
CA PRO A 23 -56.89 42.81 4.43
C PRO A 23 -55.75 43.24 5.40
N THR A 24 -54.73 43.89 4.83
CA THR A 24 -53.66 44.72 5.43
C THR A 24 -54.19 46.14 5.78
N PRO A 25 -53.45 47.12 6.39
CA PRO A 25 -51.98 47.22 6.58
C PRO A 25 -51.50 47.89 7.92
N SER A 26 -50.21 48.25 7.97
CA SER A 26 -49.64 49.43 8.68
C SER A 26 -49.64 49.50 10.22
N HIS A 27 -48.72 50.22 10.91
CA HIS A 27 -47.31 50.61 10.66
C HIS A 27 -46.76 51.26 11.96
N ASN A 28 -45.43 51.22 12.19
CA ASN A 28 -44.70 52.09 13.16
C ASN A 28 -44.98 51.86 14.69
N ARG A 29 -44.06 52.14 15.63
CA ARG A 29 -42.63 52.53 15.57
C ARG A 29 -41.90 52.35 16.93
N MET A 30 -40.59 52.05 16.86
CA MET A 30 -39.52 52.60 17.72
C MET A 30 -39.47 52.22 19.23
N SER A 31 -38.32 52.22 19.92
CA SER A 31 -36.90 52.25 19.50
C SER A 31 -35.93 52.06 20.68
N LEU A 32 -34.62 52.17 20.41
CA LEU A 32 -33.50 52.47 21.32
C LEU A 32 -33.17 51.34 22.34
N LYS A 33 -31.98 50.74 22.34
CA LYS A 33 -30.67 51.20 21.83
C LYS A 33 -29.84 50.07 21.19
N THR A 34 -29.68 50.13 19.87
CA THR A 34 -28.48 49.63 19.17
C THR A 34 -28.02 50.67 18.16
N GLN A 35 -27.59 51.83 18.68
CA GLN A 35 -27.16 52.98 17.89
C GLN A 35 -25.88 53.56 18.50
N ILE A 36 -24.74 53.28 17.87
CA ILE A 36 -23.43 53.97 17.93
C ILE A 36 -22.45 53.14 17.06
N ALA A 37 -21.30 53.70 16.68
CA ALA A 37 -20.26 53.06 15.86
C ALA A 37 -20.64 52.72 14.40
N ARG A 38 -21.51 53.53 13.79
CA ARG A 38 -21.42 53.81 12.34
C ARG A 38 -20.23 54.74 12.10
N LEU A 39 -19.01 54.21 12.15
CA LEU A 39 -17.77 54.99 11.99
C LEU A 39 -16.68 54.13 11.32
N ILE A 40 -15.93 54.74 10.42
CA ILE A 40 -14.78 54.15 9.69
C ILE A 40 -15.13 52.90 8.84
N LEU A 41 -15.99 53.12 7.83
CA LEU A 41 -15.92 52.35 6.59
C LEU A 41 -16.07 53.30 5.40
N LEU A 42 -15.06 54.16 5.20
CA LEU A 42 -15.03 55.16 4.15
C LEU A 42 -13.60 55.49 3.71
N HIS A 43 -13.05 54.71 2.77
CA HIS A 43 -12.28 55.29 1.67
C HIS A 43 -12.35 54.45 0.40
N ASN A 44 -12.29 55.15 -0.74
CA ASN A 44 -12.10 54.64 -2.09
C ASN A 44 -13.17 53.66 -2.65
N ARG A 45 -14.36 54.23 -2.89
CA ARG A 45 -14.96 54.14 -4.24
C ARG A 45 -14.79 55.48 -4.97
N LYS A 46 -14.23 55.44 -6.17
CA LYS A 46 -14.27 56.45 -7.25
C LYS A 46 -14.36 55.65 -8.56
N ILE A 47 -15.16 55.98 -9.58
CA ILE A 47 -16.10 57.09 -9.84
C ILE A 47 -17.41 56.52 -10.44
N LEU A 48 -18.43 57.36 -10.67
CA LEU A 48 -19.80 56.98 -11.06
C LEU A 48 -20.06 56.87 -12.58
N GLN A 49 -21.20 56.24 -12.92
CA GLN A 49 -22.01 56.37 -14.16
C GLN A 49 -22.83 57.71 -14.15
N PRO A 50 -23.74 58.06 -15.11
CA PRO A 50 -24.20 57.43 -16.39
C PRO A 50 -23.92 58.34 -17.62
N ALA A 51 -24.52 58.29 -18.83
CA ALA A 51 -25.67 57.59 -19.45
C ALA A 51 -25.37 57.32 -20.97
N LYS A 52 -26.25 57.14 -21.98
CA LYS A 52 -27.73 57.20 -22.21
C LYS A 52 -28.09 56.23 -23.39
N PRO A 53 -29.37 55.94 -23.73
CA PRO A 53 -29.77 54.88 -24.70
C PRO A 53 -30.34 55.47 -26.03
N PRO A 54 -31.06 54.73 -26.93
CA PRO A 54 -31.13 53.28 -27.27
C PRO A 54 -31.01 52.94 -28.79
N ARG A 55 -30.91 51.65 -29.20
CA ARG A 55 -31.87 51.01 -30.15
C ARG A 55 -31.67 49.48 -30.38
N ASN A 56 -32.76 48.84 -30.81
CA ASN A 56 -32.93 47.57 -31.54
C ASN A 56 -32.59 46.21 -30.87
N LEU A 57 -33.61 45.71 -30.17
CA LEU A 57 -34.15 44.33 -30.04
C LEU A 57 -33.97 43.38 -31.26
N PRO A 58 -34.23 42.05 -31.13
CA PRO A 58 -34.30 41.19 -29.91
C PRO A 58 -33.54 39.85 -30.04
N ALA A 59 -33.54 39.06 -28.96
CA ALA A 59 -33.25 37.61 -28.98
C ALA A 59 -34.55 36.80 -28.73
N VAL A 60 -34.53 35.47 -28.86
CA VAL A 60 -35.17 34.55 -27.89
C VAL A 60 -34.77 33.07 -28.08
N SER A 61 -34.76 32.39 -26.95
CA SER A 61 -34.41 31.00 -26.65
C SER A 61 -35.38 29.89 -27.11
N PHE A 62 -34.87 28.65 -27.04
CA PHE A 62 -35.55 27.39 -26.61
C PHE A 62 -36.33 26.48 -27.59
N VAL A 63 -35.72 25.32 -27.86
CA VAL A 63 -36.22 23.91 -27.87
C VAL A 63 -37.72 23.59 -28.10
N ILE A 64 -38.03 22.73 -29.09
CA ILE A 64 -38.76 21.42 -29.00
C ILE A 64 -39.32 20.95 -30.37
N MET A 65 -39.17 19.64 -30.64
CA MET A 65 -39.86 18.68 -31.56
C MET A 65 -40.43 19.04 -32.96
N GLN A 66 -40.33 18.01 -33.80
CA GLN A 66 -40.86 17.79 -35.16
C GLN A 66 -42.37 18.05 -35.35
N ILE A 67 -42.73 18.44 -36.58
CA ILE A 67 -43.72 17.78 -37.48
C ILE A 67 -43.55 18.46 -38.86
N SER A 68 -42.99 17.82 -39.91
CA SER A 68 -43.48 16.75 -40.80
C SER A 68 -44.04 17.30 -42.13
N ARG A 69 -43.57 16.74 -43.26
CA ARG A 69 -44.24 16.64 -44.59
C ARG A 69 -44.62 17.95 -45.34
N GLN A 70 -44.76 17.99 -46.67
CA GLN A 70 -44.29 17.15 -47.79
C GLN A 70 -44.73 17.79 -49.13
N SER A 71 -43.82 18.11 -50.06
CA SER A 71 -44.15 18.26 -51.49
C SER A 71 -42.92 18.34 -52.41
N SER A 72 -42.97 17.49 -53.45
CA SER A 72 -42.50 17.64 -54.85
C SER A 72 -41.42 18.68 -55.20
N SER A 73 -40.24 18.36 -55.78
CA SER A 73 -39.90 17.51 -56.95
C SER A 73 -40.17 18.12 -58.34
N LEU A 74 -39.13 18.44 -59.12
CA LEU A 74 -39.02 18.18 -60.58
C LEU A 74 -37.62 18.56 -61.15
N GLY A 75 -37.04 17.71 -62.01
CA GLY A 75 -36.05 18.01 -63.08
C GLY A 75 -34.67 18.63 -62.74
N SER A 76 -33.66 18.61 -63.62
CA SER A 76 -33.39 17.73 -64.79
C SER A 76 -31.94 17.91 -65.30
N PHE A 77 -31.27 16.84 -65.71
CA PHE A 77 -30.01 16.85 -66.51
C PHE A 77 -30.28 17.33 -67.98
N PRO A 78 -29.30 17.76 -68.82
CA PRO A 78 -27.99 17.10 -69.04
C PRO A 78 -26.75 17.93 -69.51
N LYS A 79 -25.56 17.28 -69.55
CA LYS A 79 -24.40 17.32 -70.52
C LYS A 79 -23.85 18.68 -71.05
N ALA A 80 -22.58 18.85 -71.48
CA ALA A 80 -21.55 17.90 -71.95
C ALA A 80 -20.10 18.42 -71.78
N ASN A 81 -19.10 17.53 -72.00
CA ASN A 81 -17.76 17.70 -72.63
C ASN A 81 -16.85 18.94 -72.34
N ALA A 82 -15.51 18.83 -72.26
CA ALA A 82 -14.58 17.67 -72.19
C ALA A 82 -13.13 18.12 -71.83
N GLN A 83 -12.24 17.13 -71.66
CA GLN A 83 -10.76 17.20 -71.51
C GLN A 83 -10.21 17.58 -70.11
N GLY A 84 -9.04 17.02 -69.75
CA GLY A 84 -8.39 17.21 -68.44
C GLY A 84 -7.91 15.93 -67.71
N ARG A 85 -8.11 14.72 -68.26
CA ARG A 85 -7.61 13.47 -67.65
C ARG A 85 -6.07 13.42 -67.66
N ILE A 86 -5.46 13.48 -66.47
CA ILE A 86 -4.25 12.72 -66.07
C ILE A 86 -4.01 12.80 -64.55
N GLY A 87 -4.23 13.96 -63.92
CA GLY A 87 -3.83 14.22 -62.52
C GLY A 87 -4.57 13.44 -61.42
N GLU A 88 -5.82 13.02 -61.65
CA GLU A 88 -6.66 12.48 -60.56
C GLU A 88 -6.45 10.99 -60.23
N LYS A 89 -5.91 10.19 -61.17
CA LYS A 89 -5.78 8.74 -60.96
C LYS A 89 -4.90 8.37 -59.77
N MET A 90 -3.84 9.13 -59.49
CA MET A 90 -2.98 8.86 -58.32
C MET A 90 -3.66 9.18 -56.98
N ARG A 91 -4.51 10.22 -56.91
CA ARG A 91 -5.28 10.51 -55.70
C ARG A 91 -6.44 9.53 -55.50
N SER A 92 -7.10 9.12 -56.59
CA SER A 92 -8.12 8.06 -56.56
C SER A 92 -7.55 6.71 -56.11
N LEU A 93 -6.38 6.29 -56.63
CA LEU A 93 -5.73 5.05 -56.18
C LEU A 93 -5.27 5.14 -54.72
N HIS A 94 -4.66 6.23 -54.27
CA HIS A 94 -4.29 6.33 -52.85
C HIS A 94 -5.52 6.35 -51.92
N LEU A 95 -6.59 7.05 -52.28
CA LEU A 95 -7.79 7.07 -51.44
C LEU A 95 -8.50 5.71 -51.41
N THR A 96 -8.60 5.01 -52.54
CA THR A 96 -9.19 3.65 -52.59
C THR A 96 -8.29 2.60 -51.97
N PHE A 97 -6.96 2.71 -52.08
CA PHE A 97 -6.03 1.82 -51.40
C PHE A 97 -6.10 2.03 -49.88
N ILE A 98 -6.14 3.27 -49.40
CA ILE A 98 -6.31 3.59 -47.97
C ILE A 98 -7.69 3.14 -47.47
N LEU A 99 -8.78 3.35 -48.22
CA LEU A 99 -10.09 2.80 -47.86
C LEU A 99 -10.08 1.26 -47.83
N SER A 100 -9.40 0.61 -48.78
CA SER A 100 -9.25 -0.84 -48.79
C SER A 100 -8.39 -1.34 -47.62
N LEU A 101 -7.38 -0.58 -47.19
CA LEU A 101 -6.56 -0.91 -46.03
C LEU A 101 -7.38 -0.79 -44.72
N ILE A 102 -8.29 0.18 -44.65
CA ILE A 102 -9.23 0.36 -43.53
C ILE A 102 -10.32 -0.74 -43.55
N LEU A 103 -10.81 -1.13 -44.74
CA LEU A 103 -11.81 -2.18 -44.91
C LEU A 103 -11.24 -3.61 -44.75
N LEU A 104 -9.98 -3.87 -45.10
CA LEU A 104 -9.32 -5.15 -44.78
C LEU A 104 -8.91 -5.24 -43.31
N ASN A 105 -8.59 -4.14 -42.63
CA ASN A 105 -8.41 -4.13 -41.16
C ASN A 105 -9.75 -4.24 -40.37
N SER A 106 -10.89 -4.28 -41.07
CA SER A 106 -12.22 -4.58 -40.48
C SER A 106 -12.77 -5.95 -40.94
N ALA A 107 -11.99 -6.74 -41.67
CA ALA A 107 -12.20 -8.18 -41.79
C ALA A 107 -11.82 -8.83 -40.43
N GLY A 108 -12.82 -8.99 -39.56
CA GLY A 108 -12.60 -9.24 -38.14
C GLY A 108 -11.75 -10.48 -37.82
N LEU A 109 -10.57 -10.25 -37.26
CA LEU A 109 -10.08 -11.06 -36.15
C LEU A 109 -11.20 -11.10 -35.10
N ALA A 110 -11.88 -12.25 -34.95
CA ALA A 110 -12.92 -12.41 -33.96
C ALA A 110 -12.33 -12.09 -32.56
N PRO A 111 -12.86 -11.10 -31.82
CA PRO A 111 -12.27 -10.70 -30.54
C PRO A 111 -12.40 -11.85 -29.56
N ALA A 112 -11.25 -12.36 -29.09
CA ALA A 112 -11.21 -13.49 -28.17
C ALA A 112 -11.90 -13.12 -26.84
N ASP A 113 -13.08 -13.71 -26.64
CA ASP A 113 -13.81 -13.82 -25.38
C ASP A 113 -14.19 -12.52 -24.66
N GLN A 114 -14.85 -11.60 -25.37
CA GLN A 114 -15.92 -10.82 -24.72
C GLN A 114 -17.14 -11.74 -24.51
N ARG A 115 -17.31 -12.25 -23.27
CA ARG A 115 -18.49 -13.04 -22.87
C ARG A 115 -19.08 -12.50 -21.57
N LEU A 116 -20.41 -12.55 -21.44
CA LEU A 116 -21.09 -12.23 -20.18
C LEU A 116 -21.03 -13.45 -19.26
N SER A 117 -20.09 -13.46 -18.31
CA SER A 117 -20.01 -14.54 -17.32
C SER A 117 -21.12 -14.41 -16.28
N ALA A 118 -21.65 -15.55 -15.80
CA ALA A 118 -22.57 -15.59 -14.67
C ALA A 118 -22.01 -16.49 -13.56
N TRP A 119 -22.23 -16.08 -12.31
CA TRP A 119 -21.94 -16.85 -11.11
C TRP A 119 -23.05 -16.67 -10.07
N LEU A 120 -23.24 -17.69 -9.23
CA LEU A 120 -24.27 -17.77 -8.21
C LEU A 120 -23.63 -18.09 -6.85
N GLY A 121 -23.96 -17.29 -5.83
CA GLY A 121 -23.43 -17.36 -4.48
C GLY A 121 -23.59 -18.75 -3.86
N THR A 122 -24.81 -19.27 -3.91
CA THR A 122 -25.17 -20.61 -3.46
C THR A 122 -26.19 -21.23 -4.42
N SER A 123 -25.96 -22.48 -4.81
CA SER A 123 -26.84 -23.22 -5.73
C SER A 123 -27.97 -23.97 -5.03
N TYR A 124 -27.93 -24.12 -3.70
CA TYR A 124 -28.90 -24.86 -2.90
C TYR A 124 -29.52 -23.97 -1.82
N VAL A 125 -30.74 -23.50 -2.04
CA VAL A 125 -31.45 -22.56 -1.16
C VAL A 125 -32.69 -23.18 -0.52
N LEU A 126 -33.11 -22.63 0.61
CA LEU A 126 -34.43 -22.88 1.19
C LEU A 126 -35.50 -22.04 0.47
N PRO A 127 -36.80 -22.43 0.52
CA PRO A 127 -37.90 -21.60 0.03
C PRO A 127 -37.88 -20.20 0.68
N GLY A 128 -37.72 -19.17 -0.15
CA GLY A 128 -37.62 -17.77 0.29
C GLY A 128 -36.24 -17.32 0.81
N GLU A 129 -35.19 -18.14 0.72
CA GLU A 129 -33.82 -17.71 1.02
C GLU A 129 -33.23 -16.84 -0.11
N GLU A 130 -32.55 -15.75 0.27
CA GLU A 130 -31.90 -14.83 -0.65
C GLU A 130 -30.48 -15.30 -1.03
N SER A 131 -30.23 -15.70 -2.28
CA SER A 131 -28.88 -15.90 -2.82
C SER A 131 -28.42 -14.68 -3.62
N GLU A 132 -27.14 -14.30 -3.50
CA GLU A 132 -26.53 -13.38 -4.47
C GLU A 132 -26.30 -14.06 -5.83
N PHE A 133 -26.45 -13.30 -6.91
CA PHE A 133 -26.13 -13.66 -8.29
C PHE A 133 -25.35 -12.52 -8.93
N TRP A 134 -24.30 -12.87 -9.68
CA TRP A 134 -23.31 -11.94 -10.20
C TRP A 134 -23.13 -12.18 -11.69
N LEU A 135 -23.28 -11.13 -12.49
CA LEU A 135 -22.90 -11.12 -13.90
C LEU A 135 -21.64 -10.29 -14.06
N THR A 136 -20.59 -10.80 -14.70
CA THR A 136 -19.36 -10.02 -14.94
C THR A 136 -18.95 -10.00 -16.41
N LEU A 137 -18.62 -8.81 -16.91
CA LEU A 137 -18.12 -8.55 -18.25
C LEU A 137 -16.80 -7.78 -18.14
N THR A 138 -15.74 -8.30 -18.75
CA THR A 138 -14.45 -7.62 -18.82
C THR A 138 -14.31 -6.92 -20.17
N SER A 139 -14.21 -5.59 -20.17
CA SER A 139 -14.09 -4.76 -21.38
C SER A 139 -13.21 -3.54 -21.15
N GLU A 140 -12.81 -2.89 -22.24
CA GLU A 140 -12.06 -1.63 -22.25
C GLU A 140 -13.03 -0.43 -22.24
N THR A 141 -14.18 -0.60 -22.89
CA THR A 141 -15.35 0.31 -22.91
C THR A 141 -16.31 0.01 -21.75
N ARG A 142 -17.07 1.01 -21.28
CA ARG A 142 -18.14 0.80 -20.29
C ARG A 142 -19.46 0.44 -21.00
N PRO A 143 -20.17 -0.63 -20.61
CA PRO A 143 -21.48 -0.94 -21.17
C PRO A 143 -22.48 0.18 -20.93
N LEU A 144 -23.31 0.48 -21.94
CA LEU A 144 -24.26 1.60 -21.94
C LEU A 144 -25.48 1.39 -21.02
N GLY A 145 -25.62 0.20 -20.42
CA GLY A 145 -26.74 -0.13 -19.53
C GLY A 145 -26.43 -1.35 -18.66
N LYS A 146 -27.40 -1.69 -17.79
CA LYS A 146 -27.38 -2.94 -17.00
C LYS A 146 -27.91 -4.11 -17.83
N PRO A 147 -27.52 -5.37 -17.55
CA PRO A 147 -28.13 -6.55 -18.16
C PRO A 147 -29.65 -6.58 -17.97
N LYS A 148 -30.36 -6.97 -19.03
CA LYS A 148 -31.81 -7.16 -19.00
C LYS A 148 -32.13 -8.39 -18.16
N THR A 149 -32.96 -8.20 -17.13
CA THR A 149 -33.52 -9.29 -16.34
C THR A 149 -34.47 -10.14 -17.20
N PRO A 150 -34.35 -11.47 -17.18
CA PRO A 150 -35.32 -12.35 -17.83
C PRO A 150 -36.61 -12.45 -17.01
N ASP A 151 -37.75 -12.46 -17.69
CA ASP A 151 -39.07 -12.61 -17.07
C ASP A 151 -39.35 -14.09 -16.77
N THR A 152 -39.61 -14.44 -15.50
CA THR A 152 -39.93 -15.82 -15.10
C THR A 152 -41.12 -15.86 -14.12
N LYS A 153 -41.78 -17.01 -14.02
CA LYS A 153 -42.94 -17.21 -13.12
C LYS A 153 -42.56 -17.69 -11.71
N SER A 154 -41.39 -18.32 -11.55
CA SER A 154 -40.99 -18.98 -10.30
C SER A 154 -39.82 -18.29 -9.58
N ILE A 155 -38.93 -17.61 -10.31
CA ILE A 155 -37.73 -16.96 -9.78
C ILE A 155 -37.92 -15.45 -9.80
N SER A 156 -37.60 -14.78 -8.69
CA SER A 156 -37.60 -13.31 -8.60
C SER A 156 -36.18 -12.75 -8.53
N PHE A 157 -35.96 -11.62 -9.19
CA PHE A 157 -34.65 -10.98 -9.34
C PHE A 157 -34.68 -9.55 -8.80
N ARG A 158 -33.84 -9.24 -7.81
CA ARG A 158 -33.72 -7.88 -7.22
C ARG A 158 -32.31 -7.33 -7.42
N PHE A 159 -32.15 -6.33 -8.28
CA PHE A 159 -30.85 -5.70 -8.54
C PHE A 159 -30.30 -5.00 -7.28
N LEU A 160 -29.04 -5.27 -6.94
CA LEU A 160 -28.32 -4.70 -5.80
C LEU A 160 -27.30 -3.62 -6.18
N GLY A 161 -26.81 -3.58 -7.43
CA GLY A 161 -25.88 -2.56 -7.90
C GLY A 161 -24.85 -3.03 -8.92
N GLU A 162 -24.07 -2.08 -9.41
CA GLU A 162 -22.88 -2.28 -10.26
C GLU A 162 -21.62 -2.09 -9.40
N THR A 163 -20.56 -2.82 -9.69
CA THR A 163 -19.22 -2.65 -9.12
C THR A 163 -18.21 -2.74 -10.26
N VAL A 164 -17.29 -1.78 -10.35
CA VAL A 164 -16.24 -1.76 -11.38
C VAL A 164 -14.92 -2.12 -10.74
N LEU A 165 -14.29 -3.17 -11.24
CA LEU A 165 -13.01 -3.68 -10.75
C LEU A 165 -11.91 -3.46 -11.80
N PRO A 166 -10.67 -3.10 -11.41
CA PRO A 166 -9.54 -3.13 -12.31
C PRO A 166 -9.24 -4.58 -12.73
N HIS A 167 -8.87 -4.78 -13.99
CA HIS A 167 -8.51 -6.11 -14.52
C HIS A 167 -7.14 -6.09 -15.21
N SER A 168 -6.86 -5.05 -16.00
CA SER A 168 -5.51 -4.71 -16.47
C SER A 168 -5.37 -3.19 -16.62
N THR A 169 -4.26 -2.72 -17.19
CA THR A 169 -4.06 -1.30 -17.54
C THR A 169 -5.21 -0.73 -18.39
N ASN A 170 -5.69 -1.51 -19.37
CA ASN A 170 -6.71 -1.07 -20.33
C ASN A 170 -8.09 -1.69 -20.05
N LYS A 171 -8.17 -2.86 -19.39
CA LYS A 171 -9.42 -3.60 -19.17
C LYS A 171 -9.97 -3.43 -17.75
N ARG A 172 -11.29 -3.32 -17.66
CA ARG A 172 -12.06 -3.25 -16.42
C ARG A 172 -13.11 -4.35 -16.41
N THR A 173 -13.36 -4.95 -15.24
CA THR A 173 -14.45 -5.91 -15.05
C THR A 173 -15.65 -5.19 -14.44
N TYR A 174 -16.74 -5.14 -15.19
CA TYR A 174 -18.03 -4.61 -14.78
C TYR A 174 -18.86 -5.74 -14.18
N ALA A 175 -19.12 -5.67 -12.88
CA ALA A 175 -19.83 -6.69 -12.12
C ALA A 175 -21.22 -6.17 -11.70
N TYR A 176 -22.28 -6.82 -12.17
CA TYR A 176 -23.67 -6.50 -11.85
C TYR A 176 -24.20 -7.53 -10.86
N ARG A 177 -24.68 -7.07 -9.70
CA ARG A 177 -25.12 -7.93 -8.59
C ARG A 177 -26.63 -7.88 -8.43
N TYR A 178 -27.24 -9.05 -8.24
CA TYR A 178 -28.67 -9.25 -8.01
C TYR A 178 -28.86 -10.18 -6.81
N VAL A 179 -30.04 -10.15 -6.18
CA VAL A 179 -30.56 -11.26 -5.36
C VAL A 179 -31.48 -12.11 -6.22
N VAL A 180 -31.37 -13.43 -6.04
CA VAL A 180 -32.23 -14.46 -6.61
C VAL A 180 -32.90 -15.21 -5.45
N LEU A 181 -34.22 -15.33 -5.51
CA LEU A 181 -34.99 -16.16 -4.58
C LEU A 181 -36.23 -16.75 -5.26
N SER A 182 -36.67 -17.91 -4.78
CA SER A 182 -37.93 -18.55 -5.14
C SER A 182 -38.58 -19.19 -3.90
N TYR A 183 -39.91 -19.29 -3.94
CA TYR A 183 -40.72 -20.01 -2.95
C TYR A 183 -41.23 -21.36 -3.46
N GLN A 184 -40.96 -21.71 -4.72
CA GLN A 184 -41.37 -22.99 -5.30
C GLN A 184 -40.24 -24.01 -5.11
N GLU A 185 -40.53 -25.12 -4.44
CA GLU A 185 -39.58 -26.23 -4.28
C GLU A 185 -39.30 -26.93 -5.62
N GLY A 186 -38.11 -27.51 -5.75
CA GLY A 186 -37.66 -28.24 -6.92
C GLY A 186 -36.36 -27.73 -7.54
N ILE A 187 -36.02 -28.27 -8.71
CA ILE A 187 -34.85 -27.87 -9.50
C ILE A 187 -35.31 -26.83 -10.53
N HIS A 188 -34.85 -25.60 -10.37
CA HIS A 188 -35.07 -24.51 -11.33
C HIS A 188 -33.79 -24.20 -12.10
N PHE A 189 -33.92 -23.44 -13.18
CA PHE A 189 -32.79 -22.91 -13.94
C PHE A 189 -32.96 -21.39 -14.07
N ILE A 190 -31.90 -20.64 -13.75
CA ILE A 190 -31.81 -19.21 -14.03
C ILE A 190 -31.57 -19.08 -15.54
N PRO A 191 -32.49 -18.50 -16.32
CA PRO A 191 -32.32 -18.35 -17.76
C PRO A 191 -31.27 -17.27 -18.10
N PRO A 192 -30.73 -17.26 -19.33
CA PRO A 192 -29.76 -16.27 -19.78
C PRO A 192 -30.20 -14.82 -19.55
N PHE A 193 -29.28 -14.01 -19.02
CA PHE A 193 -29.38 -12.55 -19.03
C PHE A 193 -28.74 -12.02 -20.31
N SER A 194 -29.33 -10.98 -20.91
CA SER A 194 -28.83 -10.35 -22.14
C SER A 194 -28.32 -8.93 -21.88
N LEU A 195 -27.19 -8.57 -22.52
CA LEU A 195 -26.57 -7.25 -22.46
C LEU A 195 -26.09 -6.86 -23.86
N ASN A 196 -26.52 -5.69 -24.35
CA ASN A 196 -25.97 -5.13 -25.59
C ASN A 196 -24.70 -4.32 -25.26
N HIS A 197 -23.58 -4.70 -25.86
CA HIS A 197 -22.27 -4.09 -25.65
C HIS A 197 -21.51 -3.98 -26.97
N ASP A 198 -21.00 -2.78 -27.27
CA ASP A 198 -20.29 -2.43 -28.52
C ASP A 198 -20.98 -2.93 -29.82
N GLY A 199 -22.32 -2.96 -29.82
CA GLY A 199 -23.16 -3.41 -30.95
C GLY A 199 -23.43 -4.92 -30.99
N THR A 200 -22.85 -5.69 -30.08
CA THR A 200 -23.05 -7.14 -29.95
C THR A 200 -24.04 -7.47 -28.83
N LEU A 201 -24.88 -8.48 -29.02
CA LEU A 201 -25.74 -9.02 -27.97
C LEU A 201 -24.98 -10.13 -27.24
N LEU A 202 -24.58 -9.87 -25.99
CA LEU A 202 -23.92 -10.84 -25.12
C LEU A 202 -24.96 -11.48 -24.20
N GLU A 203 -24.98 -12.81 -24.18
CA GLU A 203 -25.85 -13.60 -23.29
C GLU A 203 -25.04 -14.36 -22.24
N SER A 204 -25.62 -14.53 -21.05
CA SER A 204 -25.01 -15.30 -19.97
C SER A 204 -25.36 -16.79 -20.05
N PRO A 205 -24.51 -17.70 -19.52
CA PRO A 205 -24.92 -19.09 -19.37
C PRO A 205 -26.11 -19.20 -18.41
N SER A 206 -26.94 -20.22 -18.61
CA SER A 206 -27.97 -20.61 -17.64
C SER A 206 -27.33 -21.38 -16.48
N LEU A 207 -27.80 -21.15 -15.25
CA LEU A 207 -27.28 -21.80 -14.04
C LEU A 207 -28.39 -22.55 -13.29
N PRO A 208 -28.13 -23.74 -12.71
CA PRO A 208 -29.09 -24.46 -11.89
C PRO A 208 -29.32 -23.75 -10.54
N PHE A 209 -30.55 -23.83 -10.04
CA PHE A 209 -31.00 -23.21 -8.80
C PHE A 209 -31.91 -24.20 -8.06
N HIS A 210 -31.39 -24.86 -7.03
CA HIS A 210 -32.07 -25.92 -6.29
C HIS A 210 -32.77 -25.34 -5.07
N VAL A 211 -34.09 -25.52 -4.98
CA VAL A 211 -34.90 -25.03 -3.86
C VAL A 211 -35.44 -26.23 -3.09
N HIS A 212 -34.97 -26.45 -1.87
CA HIS A 212 -35.35 -27.62 -1.07
C HIS A 212 -35.68 -27.23 0.38
N PRO A 213 -36.72 -27.83 1.00
CA PRO A 213 -37.07 -27.54 2.38
C PRO A 213 -36.01 -28.10 3.35
N LEU A 214 -35.84 -27.41 4.49
CA LEU A 214 -34.91 -27.81 5.55
C LEU A 214 -35.52 -28.95 6.38
N PRO A 215 -34.92 -30.16 6.44
CA PRO A 215 -35.48 -31.27 7.20
C PRO A 215 -35.40 -31.02 8.71
N GLU A 216 -36.27 -31.66 9.50
CA GLU A 216 -36.29 -31.45 10.95
C GLU A 216 -34.99 -31.88 11.64
N THR A 217 -34.32 -32.90 11.11
CA THR A 217 -33.01 -33.40 11.55
C THR A 217 -31.85 -32.43 11.33
N ALA A 218 -32.03 -31.35 10.56
CA ALA A 218 -31.01 -30.32 10.37
C ALA A 218 -30.93 -29.33 11.54
N TRP A 219 -31.90 -29.33 12.45
CA TRP A 219 -31.97 -28.40 13.59
C TRP A 219 -31.20 -28.91 14.80
N PHE A 220 -30.48 -28.02 15.47
CA PHE A 220 -29.81 -28.30 16.74
C PHE A 220 -29.80 -27.06 17.65
N THR A 221 -29.43 -27.24 18.92
CA THR A 221 -29.28 -26.15 19.90
C THR A 221 -27.84 -26.04 20.36
N SER A 222 -27.39 -24.83 20.65
CA SER A 222 -26.12 -24.59 21.34
C SER A 222 -26.19 -23.34 22.22
N GLU A 223 -25.34 -23.26 23.23
CA GLU A 223 -25.33 -22.15 24.19
C GLU A 223 -24.49 -20.97 23.66
N VAL A 224 -25.08 -19.77 23.62
CA VAL A 224 -24.39 -18.53 23.26
C VAL A 224 -24.67 -17.47 24.32
N GLY A 225 -23.64 -17.10 25.07
CA GLY A 225 -23.69 -16.02 26.06
C GLY A 225 -24.44 -16.33 27.36
N GLY A 226 -24.82 -17.59 27.59
CA GLY A 226 -25.66 -18.03 28.71
C GLY A 226 -27.10 -18.41 28.31
N GLU A 227 -27.45 -18.34 27.02
CA GLU A 227 -28.77 -18.72 26.51
C GLU A 227 -28.66 -19.84 25.46
N LEU A 228 -29.58 -20.80 25.50
CA LEU A 228 -29.73 -21.81 24.44
C LEU A 228 -30.36 -21.17 23.20
N GLN A 229 -29.63 -21.22 22.09
CA GLN A 229 -30.06 -20.70 20.79
C GLN A 229 -30.25 -21.85 19.80
N PHE A 230 -31.22 -21.68 18.89
CA PHE A 230 -31.50 -22.63 17.83
C PHE A 230 -30.68 -22.30 16.59
N PHE A 231 -30.10 -23.33 15.99
CA PHE A 231 -29.31 -23.29 14.77
C PHE A 231 -29.80 -24.39 13.82
N ALA A 232 -29.41 -24.29 12.56
CA ALA A 232 -29.54 -25.41 11.63
C ALA A 232 -28.34 -25.54 10.70
N SER A 233 -28.12 -26.73 10.16
CA SER A 233 -27.00 -27.05 9.28
C SER A 233 -27.40 -28.00 8.16
N THR A 234 -26.88 -27.81 6.95
CA THR A 234 -27.04 -28.75 5.83
C THR A 234 -25.76 -28.89 5.01
N THR A 235 -25.54 -30.06 4.41
CA THR A 235 -24.42 -30.35 3.51
C THR A 235 -24.99 -30.82 2.18
N SER A 236 -24.96 -29.95 1.17
CA SER A 236 -25.60 -30.19 -0.13
C SER A 236 -24.60 -30.75 -1.15
N LEU A 237 -24.86 -31.97 -1.62
CA LEU A 237 -24.21 -32.59 -2.77
C LEU A 237 -25.06 -32.40 -4.04
N PRO A 238 -24.48 -32.36 -5.25
CA PRO A 238 -25.24 -32.33 -6.49
C PRO A 238 -26.12 -33.57 -6.67
N PRO A 239 -27.34 -33.43 -7.25
CA PRO A 239 -28.23 -34.56 -7.52
C PRO A 239 -27.76 -35.42 -8.70
N ARG A 240 -26.73 -35.00 -9.44
CA ARG A 240 -26.08 -35.79 -10.50
C ARG A 240 -24.97 -36.64 -9.89
N ILE A 241 -25.03 -37.95 -10.13
CA ILE A 241 -23.98 -38.91 -9.78
C ILE A 241 -22.72 -38.60 -10.62
N PRO A 242 -21.59 -38.18 -10.00
CA PRO A 242 -20.34 -37.90 -10.70
C PRO A 242 -19.65 -39.18 -11.19
N PHE A 243 -18.68 -39.02 -12.08
CA PHE A 243 -17.68 -40.04 -12.38
C PHE A 243 -16.47 -39.96 -11.43
N GLU A 244 -15.74 -41.07 -11.34
CA GLU A 244 -14.39 -41.12 -10.77
C GLU A 244 -13.48 -40.07 -11.44
N GLY A 245 -12.74 -39.31 -10.63
CA GLY A 245 -11.93 -38.18 -11.09
C GLY A 245 -12.69 -36.89 -11.43
N GLU A 246 -14.03 -36.88 -11.47
CA GLU A 246 -14.82 -35.68 -11.78
C GLU A 246 -14.93 -34.75 -10.55
N PRO A 247 -14.44 -33.49 -10.61
CA PRO A 247 -14.51 -32.59 -9.47
C PRO A 247 -15.86 -31.87 -9.44
N ILE A 248 -16.65 -32.16 -8.42
CA ILE A 248 -17.96 -31.53 -8.17
C ILE A 248 -17.89 -30.54 -7.02
N GLN A 249 -18.77 -29.54 -7.05
CA GLN A 249 -18.91 -28.56 -5.96
C GLN A 249 -19.84 -29.07 -4.85
N VAL A 250 -19.48 -28.71 -3.62
CA VAL A 250 -20.25 -29.01 -2.41
C VAL A 250 -20.44 -27.72 -1.63
N GLU A 251 -21.65 -27.49 -1.13
CA GLU A 251 -22.00 -26.34 -0.31
C GLU A 251 -22.49 -26.84 1.06
N ALA A 252 -21.76 -26.49 2.13
CA ALA A 252 -22.19 -26.74 3.49
C ALA A 252 -22.65 -25.42 4.12
N LYS A 253 -23.87 -25.38 4.66
CA LYS A 253 -24.49 -24.17 5.21
C LYS A 253 -24.75 -24.28 6.70
N LEU A 254 -24.56 -23.16 7.39
CA LEU A 254 -25.07 -22.93 8.73
C LEU A 254 -26.10 -21.81 8.71
N TYR A 255 -27.23 -22.00 9.39
CA TYR A 255 -28.25 -20.97 9.61
C TYR A 255 -28.17 -20.48 11.06
N LEU A 256 -27.80 -19.21 11.21
CA LEU A 256 -27.55 -18.52 12.49
C LEU A 256 -28.69 -17.53 12.76
N PRO A 257 -29.19 -17.36 14.00
CA PRO A 257 -30.18 -16.31 14.30
C PRO A 257 -29.63 -14.92 13.98
N SER A 258 -30.37 -14.11 13.21
CA SER A 258 -29.86 -12.83 12.65
C SER A 258 -29.53 -11.74 13.67
N GLN A 259 -29.88 -11.96 14.93
CA GLN A 259 -29.47 -11.13 16.07
C GLN A 259 -27.96 -11.19 16.37
N PHE A 260 -27.26 -12.24 15.89
CA PHE A 260 -25.82 -12.42 16.04
C PHE A 260 -25.10 -11.95 14.77
N GLN A 261 -24.05 -11.13 14.93
CA GLN A 261 -23.17 -10.77 13.83
C GLN A 261 -21.98 -11.73 13.79
N VAL A 262 -21.64 -12.25 12.60
CA VAL A 262 -20.44 -13.06 12.41
C VAL A 262 -19.23 -12.14 12.34
N GLU A 263 -18.35 -12.21 13.35
CA GLU A 263 -17.05 -11.51 13.35
C GLU A 263 -16.04 -12.24 12.48
N LYS A 264 -16.01 -13.57 12.60
CA LYS A 264 -15.07 -14.44 11.89
C LYS A 264 -15.72 -15.79 11.62
N ALA A 265 -15.63 -16.26 10.38
CA ALA A 265 -15.83 -17.67 10.03
C ALA A 265 -14.45 -18.26 9.72
N SER A 266 -14.09 -19.38 10.36
CA SER A 266 -12.85 -20.12 10.06
C SER A 266 -13.20 -21.38 9.27
N ILE A 267 -12.20 -21.96 8.59
CA ILE A 267 -12.34 -23.14 7.70
C ILE A 267 -13.11 -24.26 8.42
N ALA A 268 -14.09 -24.86 7.75
CA ALA A 268 -14.83 -25.99 8.29
C ALA A 268 -14.08 -27.32 8.06
N GLU A 269 -14.12 -28.17 9.07
CA GLU A 269 -13.50 -29.50 9.09
C GLU A 269 -14.58 -30.57 8.98
N LEU A 270 -14.61 -31.26 7.84
CA LEU A 270 -15.54 -32.35 7.55
C LEU A 270 -14.76 -33.62 7.24
N ALA A 271 -15.24 -34.75 7.78
CA ALA A 271 -14.76 -36.08 7.40
C ALA A 271 -15.02 -36.38 5.91
N ARG A 272 -14.27 -37.33 5.35
CA ARG A 272 -14.16 -37.58 3.91
C ARG A 272 -13.90 -39.07 3.67
N GLU A 273 -14.76 -39.73 2.91
CA GLU A 273 -14.55 -41.13 2.50
C GLU A 273 -14.77 -41.26 0.99
N GLY A 274 -13.91 -42.02 0.31
CA GLY A 274 -13.93 -42.17 -1.15
C GLY A 274 -13.59 -40.91 -1.96
N VAL A 275 -13.29 -39.76 -1.32
CA VAL A 275 -13.11 -38.46 -1.98
C VAL A 275 -11.86 -37.71 -1.53
N ALA A 276 -11.17 -37.08 -2.50
CA ALA A 276 -10.29 -35.95 -2.21
C ALA A 276 -11.13 -34.67 -2.15
N ALA A 277 -10.86 -33.79 -1.19
CA ALA A 277 -11.65 -32.56 -0.99
C ALA A 277 -10.75 -31.36 -0.70
N GLY A 278 -11.17 -30.17 -1.14
CA GLY A 278 -10.51 -28.91 -0.83
C GLY A 278 -10.61 -28.51 0.65
N ARG A 279 -10.26 -27.25 0.94
CA ARG A 279 -10.68 -26.58 2.18
C ARG A 279 -12.13 -26.12 2.02
N PHE A 280 -12.93 -26.20 3.09
CA PHE A 280 -14.29 -25.65 3.10
C PHE A 280 -14.23 -24.23 3.65
N ASP A 281 -14.48 -23.23 2.79
CA ASP A 281 -14.16 -21.83 3.06
C ASP A 281 -15.29 -20.90 2.57
N VAL A 282 -15.62 -19.90 3.38
CA VAL A 282 -16.70 -18.92 3.13
C VAL A 282 -16.20 -17.68 2.36
N SER A 283 -14.90 -17.42 2.38
CA SER A 283 -14.26 -16.29 1.68
C SER A 283 -14.00 -16.55 0.20
N SER A 284 -14.10 -17.81 -0.22
CA SER A 284 -13.48 -18.36 -1.44
C SER A 284 -14.11 -17.95 -2.79
N VAL A 285 -15.11 -17.05 -2.80
CA VAL A 285 -16.01 -16.91 -3.97
C VAL A 285 -16.46 -15.49 -4.37
N ILE A 286 -16.25 -14.44 -3.55
CA ILE A 286 -16.65 -13.06 -3.92
C ILE A 286 -15.43 -12.20 -4.32
N PRO A 287 -15.44 -11.52 -5.49
CA PRO A 287 -14.46 -10.48 -5.81
C PRO A 287 -14.44 -9.37 -4.74
N GLY A 288 -13.35 -9.27 -3.99
CA GLY A 288 -13.23 -8.38 -2.83
C GLY A 288 -13.41 -9.05 -1.46
N GLY A 289 -13.41 -10.40 -1.38
CA GLY A 289 -13.15 -11.15 -0.14
C GLY A 289 -14.23 -11.07 0.94
N LYS A 290 -15.47 -10.76 0.58
CA LYS A 290 -16.59 -10.71 1.52
C LYS A 290 -17.15 -12.10 1.82
N ILE A 291 -17.63 -12.28 3.05
CA ILE A 291 -18.32 -13.48 3.53
C ILE A 291 -19.63 -13.64 2.73
N LEU A 292 -19.87 -14.83 2.15
CA LEU A 292 -21.15 -15.18 1.56
C LEU A 292 -22.21 -15.34 2.67
N ILE A 293 -23.17 -14.41 2.68
CA ILE A 293 -24.30 -14.35 3.61
C ILE A 293 -25.60 -14.34 2.82
N SER A 294 -26.46 -15.33 3.07
CA SER A 294 -27.88 -15.31 2.69
C SER A 294 -28.76 -14.89 3.87
N ASN A 295 -30.00 -14.49 3.59
CA ASN A 295 -31.02 -14.23 4.62
C ASN A 295 -32.27 -15.06 4.32
N VAL A 296 -32.89 -15.60 5.36
CA VAL A 296 -34.10 -16.44 5.25
C VAL A 296 -34.95 -16.35 6.53
N ARG A 297 -36.27 -16.44 6.41
CA ARG A 297 -37.20 -16.46 7.56
C ARG A 297 -37.63 -17.89 7.87
N LEU A 298 -37.20 -18.44 9.01
CA LEU A 298 -37.49 -19.81 9.43
C LEU A 298 -38.18 -19.80 10.79
N LYS A 299 -39.25 -20.60 10.95
CA LYS A 299 -40.04 -20.69 12.20
C LYS A 299 -40.40 -19.30 12.79
N GLN A 300 -40.86 -18.39 11.92
CA GLN A 300 -41.18 -16.97 12.20
C GLN A 300 -40.03 -16.07 12.71
N LYS A 301 -38.79 -16.56 12.77
CA LYS A 301 -37.59 -15.76 13.09
C LYS A 301 -36.73 -15.56 11.85
N ASP A 302 -35.93 -14.50 11.86
CA ASP A 302 -34.98 -14.22 10.77
C ASP A 302 -33.63 -14.90 11.05
N TYR A 303 -33.08 -15.56 10.04
CA TYR A 303 -31.82 -16.29 10.07
C TYR A 303 -30.89 -15.81 8.95
N THR A 304 -29.61 -15.91 9.25
CA THR A 304 -28.47 -15.52 8.42
C THR A 304 -27.73 -16.81 8.02
N GLY A 305 -27.71 -17.12 6.73
CA GLY A 305 -27.09 -18.32 6.19
C GLY A 305 -25.63 -18.09 5.81
N LEU A 306 -24.72 -18.82 6.45
CA LEU A 306 -23.28 -18.80 6.21
C LEU A 306 -22.92 -19.98 5.30
N THR A 307 -22.37 -19.71 4.10
CA THR A 307 -22.12 -20.77 3.09
C THR A 307 -20.63 -21.10 2.96
N TYR A 308 -20.25 -22.30 3.39
CA TYR A 308 -18.94 -22.90 3.12
C TYR A 308 -18.95 -23.62 1.77
N ARG A 309 -18.06 -23.24 0.84
CA ARG A 309 -17.93 -23.89 -0.46
C ARG A 309 -16.65 -24.71 -0.53
N SER A 310 -16.69 -25.85 -1.22
CA SER A 310 -15.50 -26.59 -1.62
C SER A 310 -15.71 -27.39 -2.91
N SER A 311 -14.65 -27.99 -3.42
CA SER A 311 -14.71 -29.00 -4.48
C SER A 311 -14.25 -30.35 -3.94
N ILE A 312 -15.01 -31.41 -4.25
CA ILE A 312 -14.63 -32.80 -3.98
C ILE A 312 -14.42 -33.55 -5.29
N THR A 313 -13.59 -34.58 -5.27
CA THR A 313 -13.27 -35.43 -6.42
C THR A 313 -13.31 -36.88 -5.96
N PRO A 314 -14.21 -37.73 -6.49
CA PRO A 314 -14.22 -39.15 -6.18
C PRO A 314 -12.92 -39.82 -6.62
N LEU A 315 -12.34 -40.60 -5.73
CA LEU A 315 -11.06 -41.31 -5.93
C LEU A 315 -11.24 -42.68 -6.57
N THR A 316 -12.41 -43.29 -6.38
CA THR A 316 -12.82 -44.58 -6.95
C THR A 316 -14.33 -44.58 -7.20
N GLY A 317 -14.81 -45.34 -8.18
CA GLY A 317 -16.22 -45.70 -8.29
C GLY A 317 -16.71 -46.47 -7.06
N GLY A 318 -17.86 -46.07 -6.50
CA GLY A 318 -18.36 -46.62 -5.24
C GLY A 318 -19.17 -45.61 -4.42
N GLY A 319 -19.27 -45.83 -3.10
CA GLY A 319 -19.85 -44.87 -2.16
C GLY A 319 -18.89 -43.71 -1.85
N ILE A 320 -19.42 -42.50 -1.72
CA ILE A 320 -18.67 -41.29 -1.35
C ILE A 320 -19.36 -40.53 -0.22
N SER A 321 -18.60 -39.99 0.73
CA SER A 321 -19.13 -39.25 1.87
C SER A 321 -18.38 -37.95 2.16
N VAL A 322 -19.13 -36.96 2.66
CA VAL A 322 -18.62 -35.67 3.15
C VAL A 322 -19.34 -35.34 4.46
N GLY A 323 -18.58 -35.06 5.50
CA GLY A 323 -19.10 -34.97 6.87
C GLY A 323 -19.13 -36.35 7.56
N PRO A 324 -19.61 -36.42 8.82
CA PRO A 324 -19.98 -35.28 9.66
C PRO A 324 -18.77 -34.39 9.97
N GLY A 325 -19.01 -33.19 10.49
CA GLY A 325 -17.96 -32.21 10.71
C GLY A 325 -18.32 -31.09 11.66
N LYS A 326 -17.42 -30.10 11.77
CA LYS A 326 -17.55 -28.89 12.57
C LYS A 326 -17.11 -27.66 11.77
N ALA A 327 -17.77 -26.54 12.06
CA ALA A 327 -17.47 -25.23 11.51
C ALA A 327 -17.23 -24.24 12.67
N PRO A 328 -15.97 -23.82 12.91
CA PRO A 328 -15.63 -22.84 13.94
C PRO A 328 -15.95 -21.40 13.49
N VAL A 329 -16.84 -20.75 14.25
CA VAL A 329 -17.37 -19.39 13.98
C VAL A 329 -17.25 -18.53 15.24
N THR A 330 -16.95 -17.24 15.10
CA THR A 330 -17.02 -16.26 16.19
C THR A 330 -18.24 -15.36 16.01
N LEU A 331 -19.15 -15.37 16.98
CA LEU A 331 -20.38 -14.59 17.00
C LEU A 331 -20.27 -13.42 17.98
N LEU A 332 -20.64 -12.22 17.54
CA LEU A 332 -20.82 -11.07 18.42
C LEU A 332 -22.16 -11.17 19.14
N ALA A 333 -22.13 -11.46 20.44
CA ALA A 333 -23.30 -11.52 21.31
C ALA A 333 -23.36 -10.27 22.21
N ARG A 334 -24.56 -9.68 22.37
CA ARG A 334 -24.76 -8.55 23.29
C ARG A 334 -25.20 -9.05 24.67
N ILE A 335 -24.23 -9.22 25.57
CA ILE A 335 -24.46 -9.70 26.93
C ILE A 335 -24.78 -8.51 27.85
N SER A 336 -25.78 -8.65 28.72
CA SER A 336 -26.07 -7.69 29.80
C SER A 336 -25.71 -8.29 31.16
N ARG A 337 -24.86 -7.62 31.93
CA ARG A 337 -24.55 -8.01 33.33
C ARG A 337 -24.56 -6.77 34.22
N ARG A 338 -25.35 -6.82 35.31
CA ARG A 338 -25.49 -5.72 36.30
C ARG A 338 -25.79 -4.34 35.68
N GLY A 339 -26.60 -4.30 34.62
CA GLY A 339 -27.01 -3.07 33.92
C GLY A 339 -26.02 -2.55 32.86
N LEU A 340 -24.81 -3.11 32.77
CA LEU A 340 -23.88 -2.83 31.68
C LEU A 340 -24.10 -3.82 30.53
N THR A 341 -24.37 -3.31 29.33
CA THR A 341 -24.41 -4.14 28.11
C THR A 341 -23.09 -4.04 27.36
N ALA A 342 -22.43 -5.18 27.13
CA ALA A 342 -21.24 -5.28 26.30
C ALA A 342 -21.52 -6.19 25.10
N THR A 343 -20.96 -5.84 23.94
CA THR A 343 -20.86 -6.78 22.81
C THR A 343 -19.57 -7.57 23.00
N VAL A 344 -19.67 -8.89 23.05
CA VAL A 344 -18.56 -9.80 23.34
C VAL A 344 -18.45 -10.83 22.20
N PRO A 345 -17.25 -11.08 21.65
CA PRO A 345 -17.03 -12.15 20.70
C PRO A 345 -17.05 -13.51 21.40
N ILE A 346 -17.89 -14.42 20.92
CA ILE A 346 -18.04 -15.78 21.43
C ILE A 346 -17.63 -16.76 20.32
N PRO A 347 -16.48 -17.45 20.46
CA PRO A 347 -16.13 -18.56 19.57
C PRO A 347 -17.04 -19.76 19.87
N ILE A 348 -17.55 -20.38 18.82
CA ILE A 348 -18.46 -21.53 18.88
C ILE A 348 -18.14 -22.51 17.73
N GLU A 349 -18.13 -23.79 18.03
CA GLU A 349 -18.08 -24.85 17.02
C GLU A 349 -19.49 -25.32 16.71
N LEU A 350 -19.90 -25.21 15.44
CA LEU A 350 -21.23 -25.59 14.99
C LEU A 350 -21.12 -26.87 14.12
N PRO A 351 -21.91 -27.93 14.39
CA PRO A 351 -21.86 -29.17 13.62
C PRO A 351 -22.28 -28.98 12.16
N LEU A 352 -21.76 -29.84 11.29
CA LEU A 352 -22.20 -30.01 9.91
C LEU A 352 -22.55 -31.48 9.66
N PRO A 353 -23.70 -31.78 9.00
CA PRO A 353 -24.18 -33.14 8.85
C PRO A 353 -23.39 -33.93 7.80
N LEU A 354 -23.43 -35.25 7.94
CA LEU A 354 -23.01 -36.21 6.93
C LEU A 354 -23.91 -36.09 5.68
N ALA A 355 -23.28 -36.02 4.51
CA ALA A 355 -23.93 -36.19 3.22
C ALA A 355 -23.23 -37.30 2.43
N THR A 356 -24.02 -38.22 1.89
CA THR A 356 -23.54 -39.39 1.15
C THR A 356 -24.06 -39.38 -0.29
N SER A 357 -23.26 -39.86 -1.22
CA SER A 357 -23.66 -40.11 -2.61
C SER A 357 -22.88 -41.32 -3.17
N THR A 358 -22.93 -41.53 -4.48
CA THR A 358 -22.13 -42.54 -5.18
C THR A 358 -21.34 -41.90 -6.31
N ALA A 359 -20.28 -42.56 -6.76
CA ALA A 359 -19.51 -42.20 -7.94
C ALA A 359 -19.49 -43.37 -8.94
N ARG A 360 -19.58 -43.05 -10.23
CA ARG A 360 -19.50 -44.03 -11.33
C ARG A 360 -18.03 -44.31 -11.67
N PRO A 361 -17.61 -45.57 -11.80
CA PRO A 361 -16.29 -45.87 -12.35
C PRO A 361 -16.18 -45.38 -13.80
N LEU A 362 -14.96 -45.12 -14.26
CA LEU A 362 -14.69 -44.81 -15.67
C LEU A 362 -14.89 -46.06 -16.55
N PRO A 363 -15.40 -45.91 -17.79
CA PRO A 363 -15.63 -47.04 -18.68
C PRO A 363 -14.31 -47.71 -19.14
N LEU A 364 -14.35 -49.03 -19.31
CA LEU A 364 -13.21 -49.84 -19.76
C LEU A 364 -13.43 -50.38 -21.19
N PRO A 365 -12.37 -50.58 -21.99
CA PRO A 365 -10.96 -50.28 -21.69
C PRO A 365 -10.66 -48.77 -21.78
N GLN A 366 -9.72 -48.30 -20.96
CA GLN A 366 -9.23 -46.92 -21.03
C GLN A 366 -8.29 -46.75 -22.24
N PRO A 367 -8.39 -45.67 -23.03
CA PRO A 367 -7.47 -45.44 -24.14
C PRO A 367 -6.03 -45.20 -23.66
N GLU A 368 -5.06 -45.73 -24.40
CA GLU A 368 -3.63 -45.45 -24.18
C GLU A 368 -3.36 -43.94 -24.09
N GLY A 369 -2.58 -43.50 -23.10
CA GLY A 369 -2.26 -42.10 -22.87
C GLY A 369 -3.32 -41.31 -22.09
N PHE A 370 -4.43 -41.93 -21.67
CA PHE A 370 -5.32 -41.35 -20.67
C PHE A 370 -4.64 -41.29 -19.31
N ASN A 371 -4.43 -40.08 -18.79
CA ASN A 371 -3.78 -39.82 -17.51
C ASN A 371 -4.74 -39.11 -16.54
N ASN A 372 -5.90 -39.73 -16.28
CA ASN A 372 -6.95 -39.25 -15.37
C ASN A 372 -7.43 -37.81 -15.62
N ALA A 373 -7.36 -37.30 -16.85
CA ALA A 373 -7.88 -35.97 -17.20
C ALA A 373 -9.40 -36.03 -17.38
N VAL A 374 -10.16 -35.61 -16.36
CA VAL A 374 -11.63 -35.72 -16.32
C VAL A 374 -12.27 -34.33 -16.32
N GLY A 375 -13.11 -34.06 -17.33
CA GLY A 375 -13.78 -32.78 -17.52
C GLY A 375 -13.97 -32.38 -18.98
N THR A 376 -14.50 -31.17 -19.17
CA THR A 376 -14.67 -30.52 -20.47
C THR A 376 -13.51 -29.56 -20.72
N PHE A 377 -12.62 -29.91 -21.65
CA PHE A 377 -11.37 -29.18 -21.91
C PHE A 377 -11.22 -28.80 -23.40
N SER A 378 -10.65 -27.62 -23.63
CA SER A 378 -10.02 -27.22 -24.90
C SER A 378 -8.51 -27.20 -24.75
N PHE A 379 -7.79 -27.40 -25.85
CA PHE A 379 -6.33 -27.52 -25.88
C PHE A 379 -5.74 -26.61 -26.97
N ARG A 380 -4.68 -25.87 -26.63
CA ARG A 380 -3.95 -24.97 -27.53
C ARG A 380 -2.45 -25.08 -27.29
N THR A 381 -1.67 -25.00 -28.36
CA THR A 381 -0.20 -25.02 -28.33
C THR A 381 0.38 -23.74 -28.92
N GLN A 382 1.44 -23.21 -28.32
CA GLN A 382 2.14 -22.00 -28.77
C GLN A 382 3.66 -22.17 -28.58
N VAL A 383 4.47 -21.47 -29.37
CA VAL A 383 5.94 -21.43 -29.25
C VAL A 383 6.38 -19.97 -29.14
N ASN A 384 7.38 -19.70 -28.32
CA ASN A 384 7.80 -18.32 -28.00
C ASN A 384 8.67 -17.67 -29.11
N SER A 385 9.23 -18.45 -30.03
CA SER A 385 10.06 -17.99 -31.16
C SER A 385 9.80 -18.82 -32.41
N GLY A 386 9.51 -18.17 -33.54
CA GLY A 386 9.31 -18.85 -34.84
C GLY A 386 10.60 -19.13 -35.61
N ARG A 387 11.69 -18.41 -35.27
CA ARG A 387 13.03 -18.54 -35.87
C ARG A 387 13.99 -19.17 -34.88
N ILE A 388 14.62 -20.26 -35.28
CA ILE A 388 15.37 -21.15 -34.39
C ILE A 388 16.60 -21.68 -35.15
N ARG A 389 17.78 -21.78 -34.51
CA ARG A 389 18.97 -22.36 -35.15
C ARG A 389 18.98 -23.87 -34.97
N GLU A 390 19.84 -24.56 -35.73
CA GLU A 390 19.92 -26.01 -35.63
C GLU A 390 20.26 -26.46 -34.19
N GLN A 391 19.52 -27.43 -33.68
CA GLN A 391 19.68 -28.02 -32.35
C GLN A 391 19.38 -27.10 -31.13
N ASP A 392 18.85 -25.89 -31.33
CA ASP A 392 18.40 -25.05 -30.21
C ASP A 392 17.25 -25.72 -29.41
N PRO A 393 17.15 -25.47 -28.10
CA PRO A 393 16.03 -25.93 -27.27
C PRO A 393 14.76 -25.09 -27.52
N ILE A 394 13.73 -25.71 -28.09
CA ILE A 394 12.44 -25.07 -28.39
C ILE A 394 11.51 -25.16 -27.18
N SER A 395 11.08 -24.02 -26.63
CA SER A 395 10.08 -24.00 -25.54
C SER A 395 8.65 -23.91 -26.11
N VAL A 396 7.88 -24.97 -25.92
CA VAL A 396 6.47 -25.08 -26.32
C VAL A 396 5.57 -24.87 -25.11
N GLN A 397 4.63 -23.93 -25.20
CA GLN A 397 3.58 -23.73 -24.20
C GLN A 397 2.33 -24.53 -24.60
N LEU A 398 1.92 -25.44 -23.72
CA LEU A 398 0.77 -26.33 -23.84
C LEU A 398 -0.31 -25.83 -22.88
N THR A 399 -1.30 -25.10 -23.40
CA THR A 399 -2.36 -24.48 -22.61
C THR A 399 -3.66 -25.27 -22.73
N ILE A 400 -4.19 -25.71 -21.59
CA ILE A 400 -5.45 -26.45 -21.47
C ILE A 400 -6.43 -25.60 -20.66
N GLN A 401 -7.61 -25.35 -21.21
CA GLN A 401 -8.62 -24.48 -20.62
C GLN A 401 -9.95 -25.22 -20.52
N GLY A 402 -10.71 -25.02 -19.45
CA GLY A 402 -12.01 -25.68 -19.32
C GLY A 402 -12.50 -25.86 -17.89
N THR A 403 -13.28 -26.91 -17.69
CA THR A 403 -13.89 -27.29 -16.40
C THR A 403 -13.54 -28.74 -16.10
N GLY A 404 -13.06 -29.03 -14.89
CA GLY A 404 -12.59 -30.38 -14.54
C GLY A 404 -11.38 -30.37 -13.61
N ASN A 405 -10.68 -31.50 -13.52
CA ASN A 405 -9.64 -31.73 -12.50
C ASN A 405 -8.28 -31.06 -12.79
N LEU A 406 -8.32 -29.79 -13.19
CA LEU A 406 -7.18 -28.93 -13.54
C LEU A 406 -6.04 -28.96 -12.50
N ASN A 407 -6.32 -29.22 -11.22
CA ASN A 407 -5.31 -29.33 -10.17
C ASN A 407 -4.41 -30.58 -10.32
N THR A 408 -4.97 -31.72 -10.74
CA THR A 408 -4.27 -33.01 -10.87
C THR A 408 -3.96 -33.39 -12.33
N LEU A 409 -4.39 -32.55 -13.28
CA LEU A 409 -4.27 -32.80 -14.71
C LEU A 409 -2.81 -32.96 -15.16
N ALA A 410 -2.53 -34.04 -15.88
CA ALA A 410 -1.23 -34.36 -16.45
C ALA A 410 -0.95 -33.58 -17.76
N PRO A 411 0.31 -33.27 -18.08
CA PRO A 411 0.68 -32.62 -19.34
C PRO A 411 0.33 -33.50 -20.57
N PRO A 412 0.02 -32.90 -21.74
CA PRO A 412 -0.11 -33.63 -23.00
C PRO A 412 1.14 -34.46 -23.34
N SER A 413 0.93 -35.62 -23.94
CA SER A 413 2.02 -36.44 -24.45
C SER A 413 2.58 -35.87 -25.76
N PHE A 414 3.91 -35.91 -25.94
CA PHE A 414 4.58 -35.46 -27.15
C PHE A 414 4.67 -36.60 -28.18
N GLY A 415 4.14 -36.39 -29.39
CA GLY A 415 4.07 -37.43 -30.44
C GLY A 415 5.34 -37.64 -31.27
N GLY A 416 6.47 -37.04 -30.91
CA GLY A 416 7.72 -37.15 -31.66
C GLY A 416 8.59 -38.35 -31.25
N ASN A 417 9.05 -39.13 -32.23
CA ASN A 417 9.99 -40.23 -32.04
C ASN A 417 11.31 -39.74 -31.38
N THR A 418 11.79 -40.49 -30.39
CA THR A 418 13.05 -40.28 -29.68
C THR A 418 14.30 -40.30 -30.58
N GLU A 419 14.22 -40.86 -31.79
CA GLU A 419 15.31 -40.82 -32.78
C GLU A 419 15.48 -39.43 -33.41
N SER A 420 14.38 -38.76 -33.73
CA SER A 420 14.38 -37.43 -34.37
C SER A 420 14.28 -36.26 -33.37
N TRP A 421 13.85 -36.53 -32.14
CA TRP A 421 13.60 -35.52 -31.11
C TRP A 421 14.16 -35.91 -29.75
N LYS A 422 14.61 -34.92 -28.98
CA LYS A 422 14.88 -35.03 -27.55
C LYS A 422 13.93 -34.10 -26.80
N SER A 423 12.85 -34.66 -26.26
CA SER A 423 11.97 -33.97 -25.32
C SER A 423 12.61 -33.92 -23.93
N TYR A 424 12.22 -32.90 -23.15
CA TYR A 424 12.52 -32.78 -21.73
C TYR A 424 11.21 -32.85 -20.91
N PRO A 425 11.26 -33.15 -19.61
CA PRO A 425 10.07 -33.11 -18.76
C PRO A 425 9.41 -31.72 -18.77
N PRO A 426 8.08 -31.61 -18.93
CA PRO A 426 7.38 -30.34 -18.90
C PRO A 426 7.33 -29.78 -17.46
N HIS A 427 7.50 -28.47 -17.33
CA HIS A 427 7.23 -27.75 -16.08
C HIS A 427 5.84 -27.09 -16.13
N ARG A 428 5.18 -26.98 -14.98
CA ARG A 428 3.81 -26.45 -14.88
C ARG A 428 3.81 -25.01 -14.39
N LEU A 429 3.17 -24.11 -15.14
CA LEU A 429 3.00 -22.71 -14.76
C LEU A 429 1.81 -22.53 -13.78
N PRO A 430 1.76 -21.41 -13.02
CA PRO A 430 0.66 -21.12 -12.09
C PRO A 430 -0.73 -21.22 -12.74
N LEU A 431 -1.65 -21.89 -12.06
CA LEU A 431 -3.01 -22.13 -12.53
C LEU A 431 -3.85 -20.86 -12.47
N GLN A 432 -4.33 -20.38 -13.62
CA GLN A 432 -5.31 -19.30 -13.68
C GLN A 432 -6.71 -19.88 -13.47
N ARG A 433 -7.47 -19.38 -12.48
CA ARG A 433 -8.85 -19.81 -12.20
C ARG A 433 -9.83 -18.67 -12.39
N ASN A 434 -11.00 -19.00 -12.93
CA ASN A 434 -12.17 -18.13 -12.88
C ASN A 434 -12.95 -18.37 -11.58
N GLY A 435 -13.84 -17.44 -11.20
CA GLY A 435 -14.43 -17.36 -9.84
C GLY A 435 -15.14 -18.60 -9.30
N ASN A 436 -15.51 -19.56 -10.14
CA ASN A 436 -16.14 -20.82 -9.72
C ASN A 436 -15.13 -21.86 -9.20
N GLY A 437 -13.82 -21.67 -9.36
CA GLY A 437 -12.75 -22.55 -8.84
C GLY A 437 -12.60 -23.91 -9.57
N LEU A 438 -13.67 -24.47 -10.12
CA LEU A 438 -13.67 -25.64 -11.02
C LEU A 438 -13.24 -25.29 -12.46
N THR A 439 -13.22 -24.00 -12.81
CA THR A 439 -13.04 -23.51 -14.18
C THR A 439 -11.77 -22.66 -14.27
N GLY A 440 -10.97 -22.85 -15.34
CA GLY A 440 -9.68 -22.18 -15.44
C GLY A 440 -8.82 -22.62 -16.62
N SER A 441 -7.56 -22.18 -16.59
CA SER A 441 -6.52 -22.38 -17.61
C SER A 441 -5.22 -22.83 -16.93
N VAL A 442 -4.71 -24.00 -17.32
CA VAL A 442 -3.39 -24.51 -16.91
C VAL A 442 -2.47 -24.52 -18.12
N THR A 443 -1.23 -24.04 -17.94
CA THR A 443 -0.21 -24.05 -19.00
C THR A 443 0.99 -24.86 -18.53
N PHE A 444 1.46 -25.77 -19.37
CA PHE A 444 2.71 -26.49 -19.20
C PHE A 444 3.74 -25.95 -20.20
N SER A 445 4.95 -25.67 -19.76
CA SER A 445 6.08 -25.31 -20.62
C SER A 445 6.95 -26.54 -20.83
N GLN A 446 7.02 -27.05 -22.06
CA GLN A 446 7.84 -28.20 -22.40
C GLN A 446 8.94 -27.83 -23.39
N THR A 447 10.18 -28.17 -23.06
CA THR A 447 11.30 -28.03 -23.98
C THR A 447 11.44 -29.26 -24.87
N VAL A 448 11.56 -29.05 -26.18
CA VAL A 448 11.91 -30.09 -27.16
C VAL A 448 13.10 -29.62 -28.00
N ARG A 449 14.04 -30.52 -28.31
CA ARG A 449 15.21 -30.24 -29.16
C ARG A 449 15.20 -31.19 -30.36
N PRO A 450 15.29 -30.70 -31.61
CA PRO A 450 15.42 -31.56 -32.78
C PRO A 450 16.80 -32.22 -32.81
N LYS A 451 16.86 -33.44 -33.36
CA LYS A 451 18.10 -34.14 -33.70
C LYS A 451 18.30 -34.04 -35.21
N GLY A 452 19.22 -33.17 -35.63
CA GLY A 452 19.40 -32.80 -37.04
C GLY A 452 18.25 -31.91 -37.56
N TYR A 453 18.15 -31.78 -38.88
CA TYR A 453 17.17 -30.92 -39.54
C TYR A 453 15.73 -31.43 -39.36
N GLN A 454 14.85 -30.59 -38.84
CA GLN A 454 13.42 -30.83 -38.67
C GLN A 454 12.64 -29.56 -39.02
N SER A 455 11.69 -29.65 -39.94
CA SER A 455 10.90 -28.50 -40.43
C SER A 455 9.58 -28.26 -39.69
N THR A 456 9.10 -29.25 -38.92
CA THR A 456 7.86 -29.16 -38.13
C THR A 456 8.01 -29.89 -36.79
N ILE A 457 7.46 -29.32 -35.72
CA ILE A 457 7.27 -30.01 -34.43
C ILE A 457 6.08 -30.98 -34.58
N PRO A 458 6.22 -32.28 -34.23
CA PRO A 458 5.14 -33.25 -34.20
C PRO A 458 3.97 -32.82 -33.30
N PRO A 459 2.74 -33.27 -33.58
CA PRO A 459 1.57 -32.92 -32.78
C PRO A 459 1.65 -33.51 -31.36
N PHE A 460 1.16 -32.75 -30.39
CA PHE A 460 0.97 -33.21 -29.01
C PHE A 460 -0.40 -33.90 -28.90
N ARG A 461 -0.45 -35.05 -28.22
CA ARG A 461 -1.65 -35.85 -28.00
C ARG A 461 -2.13 -35.70 -26.55
N PHE A 462 -3.37 -35.25 -26.38
CA PHE A 462 -4.05 -35.10 -25.10
C PHE A 462 -5.31 -35.98 -25.08
N VAL A 463 -5.45 -36.84 -24.07
CA VAL A 463 -6.59 -37.75 -23.91
C VAL A 463 -7.32 -37.40 -22.63
N SER A 464 -8.61 -37.07 -22.73
CA SER A 464 -9.48 -36.77 -21.59
C SER A 464 -10.79 -37.57 -21.63
N PHE A 465 -11.48 -37.63 -20.50
CA PHE A 465 -12.83 -38.16 -20.40
C PHE A 465 -13.82 -37.01 -20.20
N ASN A 466 -14.79 -36.88 -21.10
CA ASN A 466 -15.86 -35.90 -20.97
C ASN A 466 -17.04 -36.53 -20.18
N PRO A 467 -17.33 -36.08 -18.95
CA PRO A 467 -18.39 -36.67 -18.14
C PRO A 467 -19.81 -36.28 -18.60
N GLU A 468 -19.97 -35.27 -19.46
CA GLU A 468 -21.27 -34.88 -20.04
C GLU A 468 -21.72 -35.86 -21.13
N THR A 469 -20.79 -36.29 -21.99
CA THR A 469 -21.06 -37.30 -23.05
C THR A 469 -20.80 -38.73 -22.59
N GLY A 470 -20.07 -38.93 -21.48
CA GLY A 470 -19.66 -40.24 -20.99
C GLY A 470 -18.60 -40.92 -21.86
N GLN A 471 -17.83 -40.16 -22.64
CA GLN A 471 -16.91 -40.66 -23.65
C GLN A 471 -15.49 -40.10 -23.51
N TYR A 472 -14.51 -40.88 -23.93
CA TYR A 472 -13.13 -40.43 -24.09
C TYR A 472 -12.96 -39.60 -25.36
N LEU A 473 -12.23 -38.49 -25.25
CA LEU A 473 -11.87 -37.61 -26.34
C LEU A 473 -10.33 -37.58 -26.46
N THR A 474 -9.82 -37.81 -27.67
CA THR A 474 -8.40 -37.61 -27.99
C THR A 474 -8.25 -36.37 -28.86
N ALA A 475 -7.60 -35.34 -28.34
CA ALA A 475 -7.24 -34.13 -29.06
C ALA A 475 -5.77 -34.19 -29.50
N TYR A 476 -5.50 -33.69 -30.70
CA TYR A 476 -4.16 -33.47 -31.22
C TYR A 476 -3.93 -31.98 -31.45
N SER A 477 -2.73 -31.47 -31.18
CA SER A 477 -2.36 -30.14 -31.62
C SER A 477 -2.17 -30.10 -33.15
N ALA A 478 -2.18 -28.91 -33.75
CA ALA A 478 -1.57 -28.75 -35.06
C ALA A 478 -0.05 -29.03 -34.98
N PRO A 479 0.57 -29.57 -36.05
CA PRO A 479 2.02 -29.49 -36.23
C PRO A 479 2.47 -28.04 -36.34
N ILE A 480 3.68 -27.73 -35.84
CA ILE A 480 4.17 -26.34 -35.76
C ILE A 480 5.42 -26.19 -36.63
N SER A 481 5.31 -25.42 -37.72
CA SER A 481 6.43 -25.17 -38.64
C SER A 481 7.56 -24.35 -38.02
N LEU A 482 8.80 -24.59 -38.46
CA LEU A 482 10.02 -23.94 -37.95
C LEU A 482 10.77 -23.20 -39.07
N GLU A 483 11.12 -21.93 -38.85
CA GLU A 483 12.03 -21.18 -39.73
C GLU A 483 13.49 -21.35 -39.25
N THR A 484 14.28 -22.14 -39.99
CA THR A 484 15.72 -22.34 -39.70
C THR A 484 16.59 -21.27 -40.37
N THR A 485 17.39 -20.54 -39.60
CA THR A 485 18.45 -19.65 -40.14
C THR A 485 19.85 -20.17 -39.85
N ASN A 486 20.65 -20.34 -40.90
CA ASN A 486 22.08 -20.64 -40.79
C ASN A 486 22.80 -19.42 -40.17
N GLY A 487 23.24 -19.55 -38.93
CA GLY A 487 23.91 -18.48 -38.19
C GLY A 487 25.09 -19.04 -37.39
N SER A 488 26.25 -18.39 -37.50
CA SER A 488 27.51 -18.85 -36.91
C SER A 488 27.52 -18.84 -35.38
N THR A 489 28.46 -19.63 -34.85
CA THR A 489 28.69 -19.83 -33.42
C THR A 489 29.19 -18.58 -32.71
N ASN A 490 28.64 -18.31 -31.53
CA ASN A 490 29.41 -17.82 -30.38
C ASN A 490 28.75 -18.34 -29.09
N PRO A 491 29.49 -18.99 -28.18
CA PRO A 491 28.94 -19.52 -26.92
C PRO A 491 28.94 -18.46 -25.82
N GLY A 492 27.85 -18.34 -25.05
CA GLY A 492 27.79 -17.43 -23.90
C GLY A 492 26.41 -16.94 -23.53
N ALA A 493 25.55 -17.83 -23.01
CA ALA A 493 24.34 -17.47 -22.28
C ALA A 493 23.99 -18.62 -21.33
N GLU A 494 24.23 -18.46 -20.03
CA GLU A 494 23.98 -19.50 -19.03
C GLU A 494 22.67 -19.22 -18.27
N ARG A 495 21.76 -20.19 -18.35
CA ARG A 495 20.58 -20.47 -17.49
C ARG A 495 19.99 -19.33 -16.63
N ASP A 496 18.73 -19.02 -16.90
CA ASP A 496 17.78 -18.67 -15.84
C ASP A 496 17.17 -19.92 -15.20
N LEU A 497 16.97 -19.89 -13.87
CA LEU A 497 16.07 -20.76 -13.11
C LEU A 497 15.21 -19.89 -12.17
N PRO A 498 13.92 -20.19 -11.97
CA PRO A 498 12.99 -19.26 -11.32
C PRO A 498 12.89 -19.44 -9.80
N THR A 499 12.60 -18.33 -9.10
CA THR A 499 11.86 -18.13 -7.82
C THR A 499 12.42 -16.87 -7.12
N ALA A 500 11.70 -16.13 -6.27
CA ALA A 500 10.31 -16.27 -5.78
C ALA A 500 9.52 -14.95 -5.95
N ASP A 501 8.36 -14.85 -5.27
CA ASP A 501 7.51 -13.66 -5.22
C ASP A 501 8.29 -12.38 -4.88
N ASP A 502 7.85 -11.24 -5.44
CA ASP A 502 7.54 -10.11 -4.57
C ASP A 502 6.51 -9.17 -5.22
N GLY A 503 5.53 -8.70 -4.43
CA GLY A 503 4.29 -8.09 -4.91
C GLY A 503 4.37 -6.60 -5.28
N PHE A 504 5.58 -6.05 -5.44
CA PHE A 504 5.84 -4.65 -5.82
C PHE A 504 7.00 -4.58 -6.83
N PHE A 505 7.06 -3.50 -7.62
CA PHE A 505 8.10 -3.23 -8.64
C PHE A 505 8.13 -4.11 -9.90
N THR A 506 6.97 -4.44 -10.47
CA THR A 506 6.89 -4.85 -11.89
C THR A 506 7.18 -3.66 -12.81
N GLY A 507 8.42 -3.49 -13.26
CA GLY A 507 8.77 -2.47 -14.27
C GLY A 507 10.21 -1.95 -14.32
N VAL A 508 11.17 -2.55 -13.59
CA VAL A 508 12.58 -2.14 -13.58
C VAL A 508 13.42 -3.21 -14.26
N GLU A 509 13.78 -2.98 -15.52
CA GLU A 509 14.56 -3.95 -16.33
C GLU A 509 16.07 -3.88 -16.09
N THR A 510 16.58 -2.78 -15.51
CA THR A 510 18.00 -2.61 -15.13
C THR A 510 18.12 -1.66 -13.93
N ILE A 511 19.26 -1.69 -13.23
CA ILE A 511 19.58 -0.72 -12.18
C ILE A 511 19.44 0.75 -12.64
N LEU A 512 19.09 1.64 -11.71
CA LEU A 512 19.13 3.08 -11.92
C LEU A 512 20.55 3.55 -12.26
N GLY A 513 20.64 4.56 -13.13
CA GLY A 513 21.92 5.17 -13.55
C GLY A 513 22.61 5.94 -12.42
N ILE A 514 23.80 6.49 -12.72
CA ILE A 514 24.47 7.42 -11.79
C ILE A 514 23.54 8.57 -11.40
N LYS A 515 23.68 8.97 -10.14
CA LYS A 515 23.01 10.13 -9.59
C LYS A 515 23.93 11.32 -9.81
N THR A 516 23.49 12.29 -10.60
CA THR A 516 24.25 13.53 -10.78
C THR A 516 24.17 14.33 -9.50
N SER A 517 25.21 14.25 -8.67
CA SER A 517 25.18 14.92 -7.37
C SER A 517 25.25 16.44 -7.57
N ASN A 518 24.24 17.15 -7.07
CA ASN A 518 24.30 18.60 -6.91
C ASN A 518 25.26 18.93 -5.76
N LEU A 519 26.57 18.69 -5.93
CA LEU A 519 27.64 18.86 -4.92
C LEU A 519 27.75 20.27 -4.29
N PHE A 520 27.00 21.23 -4.82
CA PHE A 520 27.01 22.66 -4.48
C PHE A 520 25.62 23.20 -4.11
N GLU A 521 24.58 22.39 -4.27
CA GLU A 521 23.26 22.68 -3.76
C GLU A 521 23.06 21.78 -2.54
N ASN A 522 22.43 22.27 -1.48
CA ASN A 522 22.09 21.38 -0.36
C ASN A 522 21.10 20.34 -0.92
N SER A 523 21.55 19.11 -1.16
CA SER A 523 20.70 17.96 -1.53
C SER A 523 19.41 18.05 -0.72
N PRO A 524 18.24 18.13 -1.37
CA PRO A 524 17.04 18.70 -0.77
C PRO A 524 16.53 17.82 0.37
N ARG A 525 17.10 18.02 1.57
CA ARG A 525 16.60 17.57 2.88
C ARG A 525 15.12 17.87 2.85
N ASP A 526 14.27 16.83 2.73
CA ASP A 526 12.95 16.98 2.13
C ASP A 526 12.31 18.30 2.56
N PRO A 527 11.81 19.17 1.65
CA PRO A 527 11.22 20.44 2.09
C PRO A 527 10.09 20.22 3.12
N ILE A 528 9.48 19.03 3.08
CA ILE A 528 8.47 18.49 3.99
C ILE A 528 9.04 17.98 5.34
N SER A 529 10.35 17.73 5.50
CA SER A 529 10.99 17.26 6.75
C SER A 529 11.49 18.37 7.69
N ARG A 530 12.04 19.49 7.16
CA ARG A 530 12.52 20.62 7.97
C ARG A 530 11.67 21.89 7.83
N GLY A 531 11.20 22.22 6.62
CA GLY A 531 10.47 23.48 6.38
C GLY A 531 9.16 23.56 7.16
N TRP A 532 8.46 22.43 7.32
CA TRP A 532 7.21 22.37 8.08
C TRP A 532 7.37 22.71 9.56
N HIS A 533 8.54 22.47 10.19
CA HIS A 533 8.80 22.79 11.60
C HIS A 533 8.73 24.30 11.88
N ILE A 534 8.89 25.15 10.86
CA ILE A 534 8.82 26.62 11.00
C ILE A 534 7.42 27.04 11.46
N ILE A 535 6.36 26.35 11.04
CA ILE A 535 4.96 26.68 11.36
C ILE A 535 4.63 26.43 12.86
N PRO A 536 4.81 25.22 13.42
CA PRO A 536 4.58 24.99 14.85
C PRO A 536 5.67 25.67 15.71
N GLY A 537 6.89 25.86 15.20
CA GLY A 537 7.96 26.60 15.87
C GLY A 537 7.63 28.08 16.08
N THR A 538 7.19 28.78 15.02
CA THR A 538 6.75 30.19 15.13
C THR A 538 5.48 30.32 15.99
N LEU A 539 4.53 29.39 15.87
CA LEU A 539 3.35 29.37 16.73
C LEU A 539 3.71 29.15 18.22
N SER A 540 4.62 28.22 18.50
CA SER A 540 5.16 27.96 19.84
C SER A 540 5.89 29.17 20.41
N PHE A 541 6.71 29.84 19.60
CA PHE A 541 7.39 31.08 19.98
C PHE A 541 6.40 32.20 20.29
N LEU A 542 5.35 32.39 19.49
CA LEU A 542 4.30 33.39 19.73
C LEU A 542 3.51 33.10 21.02
N LEU A 543 3.15 31.84 21.28
CA LEU A 543 2.50 31.43 22.53
C LEU A 543 3.42 31.67 23.74
N LEU A 544 4.69 31.31 23.64
CA LEU A 544 5.69 31.48 24.70
C LEU A 544 5.96 32.96 24.98
N LEU A 545 6.09 33.81 23.94
CA LEU A 545 6.19 35.26 24.07
C LEU A 545 4.96 35.87 24.75
N GLN A 546 3.76 35.38 24.43
CA GLN A 546 2.52 35.82 25.08
C GLN A 546 2.41 35.34 26.53
N ILE A 547 2.88 34.14 26.87
CA ILE A 547 2.98 33.65 28.26
C ILE A 547 3.98 34.49 29.05
N ILE A 548 5.16 34.79 28.48
CA ILE A 548 6.13 35.72 29.08
C ILE A 548 5.44 37.06 29.34
N ARG A 549 4.87 37.70 28.30
CA ARG A 549 4.22 39.02 28.43
C ARG A 549 3.07 39.06 29.44
N SER A 550 2.29 37.99 29.57
CA SER A 550 1.07 37.98 30.39
C SER A 550 1.24 37.42 31.81
N ARG A 551 2.31 36.67 32.09
CA ARG A 551 2.53 36.04 33.40
C ARG A 551 3.90 36.27 34.02
N ILE A 552 4.97 36.31 33.22
CA ILE A 552 6.35 36.43 33.73
C ILE A 552 6.76 37.90 33.79
N LEU A 553 6.43 38.70 32.78
CA LEU A 553 6.67 40.14 32.76
C LEU A 553 6.04 40.86 33.97
N PRO A 554 4.78 40.60 34.38
CA PRO A 554 4.20 41.21 35.57
C PRO A 554 4.92 40.84 36.88
N LEU A 555 5.55 39.66 36.95
CA LEU A 555 6.31 39.23 38.13
C LEU A 555 7.73 39.81 38.17
N LEU A 556 8.34 40.07 37.01
CA LEU A 556 9.65 40.74 36.89
C LEU A 556 9.54 42.28 36.92
N ALA A 557 8.40 42.83 36.47
CA ALA A 557 8.14 44.27 36.42
C ALA A 557 7.61 44.87 37.74
N SER A 558 7.80 44.17 38.88
CA SER A 558 7.73 44.79 40.21
C SER A 558 8.85 45.83 40.41
N SER A 559 9.89 45.80 39.55
CA SER A 559 10.76 46.94 39.28
C SER A 559 10.68 47.34 37.81
N LYS A 560 9.72 48.21 37.49
CA LYS A 560 10.10 49.39 36.71
C LYS A 560 10.99 50.21 37.64
N GLY A 561 12.24 50.46 37.26
CA GLY A 561 13.02 51.49 37.94
C GLY A 561 12.29 52.81 37.79
N ASP A 562 12.03 53.50 38.91
CA ASP A 562 11.32 54.78 38.88
C ASP A 562 12.06 55.76 37.96
N PRO A 563 11.34 56.58 37.16
CA PRO A 563 11.98 57.58 36.29
C PRO A 563 12.84 58.54 37.12
N ASP A 564 12.40 58.83 38.34
CA ASP A 564 13.08 59.62 39.37
C ASP A 564 14.47 59.06 39.73
N ILE A 565 14.64 57.73 39.76
CA ILE A 565 15.95 57.08 40.06
C ILE A 565 16.94 57.32 38.91
N LEU A 566 16.49 57.18 37.66
CA LEU A 566 17.33 57.46 36.49
C LEU A 566 17.68 58.95 36.41
N GLN A 567 16.72 59.83 36.71
CA GLN A 567 16.94 61.28 36.78
C GLN A 567 17.91 61.67 37.93
N ALA A 568 17.82 61.02 39.08
CA ALA A 568 18.74 61.23 40.21
C ALA A 568 20.18 60.82 39.86
N ILE A 569 20.37 59.73 39.09
CA ILE A 569 21.69 59.30 38.62
C ILE A 569 22.27 60.30 37.60
N ASP A 570 21.46 60.84 36.67
CA ASP A 570 21.90 61.92 35.76
C ASP A 570 22.30 63.19 36.52
N ILE A 571 21.56 63.55 37.57
CA ILE A 571 21.88 64.67 38.47
C ILE A 571 23.21 64.44 39.22
N LEU A 572 23.59 63.20 39.51
CA LEU A 572 24.88 62.85 40.14
C LEU A 572 26.06 62.90 39.16
N GLU A 573 25.83 62.77 37.85
CA GLU A 573 26.88 62.71 36.82
C GLU A 573 27.34 64.10 36.34
N LYS A 574 26.57 65.16 36.60
CA LYS A 574 26.90 66.55 36.24
C LYS A 574 28.13 67.05 37.00
N LYS A 575 29.17 67.50 36.29
CA LYS A 575 30.50 67.76 36.86
C LYS A 575 30.50 68.81 37.99
N ASP A 576 29.65 69.83 37.90
CA ASP A 576 29.72 71.04 38.73
C ASP A 576 29.21 70.89 40.19
N LEU A 577 28.89 69.67 40.64
CA LEU A 577 28.56 69.43 42.06
C LEU A 577 29.82 69.35 42.94
N ASP A 578 29.81 70.14 44.01
CA ASP A 578 30.72 70.00 45.15
C ASP A 578 30.68 68.60 45.78
N SER A 579 31.82 68.15 46.33
CA SER A 579 32.02 66.86 46.98
C SER A 579 31.03 66.55 48.11
N LYS A 580 30.74 67.49 49.02
CA LYS A 580 29.75 67.25 50.09
C LYS A 580 28.34 67.13 49.52
N THR A 581 28.05 67.88 48.47
CA THR A 581 26.74 67.86 47.78
C THR A 581 26.53 66.57 46.98
N PHE A 582 27.58 66.06 46.33
CA PHE A 582 27.57 64.75 45.67
C PHE A 582 27.33 63.61 46.67
N LEU A 583 28.12 63.52 47.74
CA LEU A 583 28.00 62.44 48.73
C LEU A 583 26.63 62.44 49.45
N ARG A 584 26.09 63.62 49.79
CA ARG A 584 24.73 63.72 50.34
C ARG A 584 23.65 63.19 49.39
N LYS A 585 23.71 63.54 48.10
CA LYS A 585 22.75 63.05 47.09
C LYS A 585 22.93 61.55 46.81
N ALA A 586 24.16 61.05 46.75
CA ALA A 586 24.43 59.63 46.56
C ALA A 586 23.93 58.78 47.73
N GLY A 587 24.18 59.20 48.98
CA GLY A 587 23.67 58.52 50.18
C GLY A 587 22.14 58.56 50.30
N SER A 588 21.52 59.71 50.00
CA SER A 588 20.05 59.82 49.97
C SER A 588 19.42 58.89 48.92
N LEU A 589 20.02 58.77 47.74
CA LEU A 589 19.60 57.82 46.71
C LEU A 589 19.73 56.36 47.21
N ILE A 590 20.85 56.01 47.86
CA ILE A 590 21.06 54.69 48.49
C ILE A 590 19.98 54.39 49.52
N GLU A 591 19.71 55.32 50.44
CA GLU A 591 18.75 55.10 51.53
C GLU A 591 17.32 54.97 51.04
N GLN A 592 16.93 55.73 50.00
CA GLN A 592 15.60 55.67 49.40
C GLN A 592 15.40 54.41 48.53
N SER A 593 16.44 53.87 47.89
CA SER A 593 16.32 52.79 46.89
C SER A 593 16.89 51.43 47.30
N ILE A 594 17.67 51.34 48.39
CA ILE A 594 18.35 50.11 48.82
C ILE A 594 18.08 49.85 50.33
N PRO A 595 17.21 48.87 50.67
CA PRO A 595 16.96 48.43 52.04
C PRO A 595 18.25 47.99 52.77
N GLU A 596 18.32 48.24 54.08
CA GLU A 596 19.57 48.15 54.86
C GLU A 596 20.24 46.78 54.78
N ASP A 597 19.45 45.70 54.91
CA ASP A 597 19.90 44.31 54.80
C ASP A 597 20.58 43.97 53.46
N SER A 598 20.29 44.76 52.41
CA SER A 598 20.77 44.54 51.04
C SER A 598 21.93 45.47 50.63
N ARG A 599 22.45 46.29 51.54
CA ARG A 599 23.58 47.19 51.31
C ARG A 599 24.91 46.44 51.44
N ASP A 600 25.65 46.34 50.33
CA ASP A 600 27.02 45.81 50.26
C ASP A 600 28.00 46.62 51.14
N GLU A 601 29.16 46.04 51.46
CA GLU A 601 30.24 46.69 52.22
C GLU A 601 30.67 48.04 51.62
N GLU A 602 30.81 48.14 50.30
CA GLU A 602 31.13 49.40 49.63
C GLU A 602 29.98 50.43 49.66
N ILE A 603 28.72 49.98 49.71
CA ILE A 603 27.57 50.88 49.90
C ILE A 603 27.58 51.43 51.33
N ARG A 604 28.02 50.62 52.30
CA ARG A 604 28.25 51.05 53.70
C ARG A 604 29.44 52.00 53.82
N ASP A 605 30.53 51.79 53.09
CA ASP A 605 31.65 52.76 52.95
C ASP A 605 31.14 54.11 52.43
N ILE A 606 30.37 54.13 51.34
CA ILE A 606 29.84 55.37 50.75
C ILE A 606 28.96 56.15 51.75
N LEU A 607 28.13 55.45 52.54
CA LEU A 607 27.32 56.08 53.59
C LEU A 607 28.16 56.56 54.78
N ALA A 608 29.11 55.75 55.29
CA ALA A 608 29.99 56.16 56.38
C ALA A 608 30.89 57.35 56.01
N ASN A 609 31.36 57.38 54.75
CA ASN A 609 32.17 58.46 54.18
C ASN A 609 31.35 59.75 54.04
N ARG A 610 30.09 59.66 53.60
CA ARG A 610 29.13 60.79 53.68
C ARG A 610 28.98 61.25 55.13
N ASP A 611 28.74 60.34 56.06
CA ASP A 611 28.36 60.70 57.44
C ASP A 611 29.51 61.38 58.20
N GLU A 612 30.75 60.93 57.98
CA GLU A 612 31.93 61.60 58.50
C GLU A 612 32.15 62.99 57.88
N HIS A 613 32.12 63.13 56.54
CA HIS A 613 32.52 64.37 55.87
C HIS A 613 31.40 65.42 55.75
N CYS A 614 30.12 65.01 55.87
CA CYS A 614 28.97 65.87 55.67
C CYS A 614 28.23 66.27 56.95
N PHE A 615 28.49 65.63 58.10
CA PHE A 615 27.75 65.90 59.35
C PHE A 615 28.63 66.10 60.60
N ARG A 616 29.96 65.97 60.52
CA ARG A 616 30.89 66.38 61.59
C ARG A 616 31.52 67.75 61.28
N PRO A 617 31.62 68.70 62.23
CA PRO A 617 32.07 70.06 61.96
C PRO A 617 33.59 70.20 61.76
N ASP A 618 34.42 69.47 62.52
CA ASP A 618 35.86 69.72 62.64
C ASP A 618 36.76 69.05 61.58
N LYS A 619 36.19 68.52 60.49
CA LYS A 619 36.97 67.96 59.36
C LYS A 619 36.82 68.78 58.09
N SER A 620 37.93 69.33 57.61
CA SER A 620 38.04 69.87 56.25
C SER A 620 37.84 68.74 55.23
N ALA A 621 37.08 69.01 54.17
CA ALA A 621 36.74 67.98 53.20
C ALA A 621 37.90 67.74 52.23
N HIS A 622 38.43 66.52 52.22
CA HIS A 622 39.22 66.06 51.09
C HIS A 622 38.32 66.01 49.85
N ARG A 623 38.75 66.68 48.77
CA ARG A 623 38.03 66.72 47.50
C ARG A 623 37.98 65.30 46.92
N THR A 624 36.78 64.74 46.80
CA THR A 624 36.56 63.43 46.18
C THR A 624 37.10 63.47 44.76
N THR A 625 37.97 62.53 44.38
CA THR A 625 38.53 62.47 43.03
C THR A 625 37.45 62.09 42.03
N ASP A 626 37.53 62.63 40.80
CA ASP A 626 36.57 62.29 39.73
C ASP A 626 36.56 60.78 39.43
N VAL A 627 37.68 60.08 39.65
CA VAL A 627 37.78 58.62 39.55
C VAL A 627 36.88 57.92 40.58
N ARG A 628 37.00 58.21 41.89
CA ARG A 628 36.14 57.61 42.92
C ARG A 628 34.68 58.05 42.74
N ARG A 629 34.43 59.26 42.23
CA ARG A 629 33.09 59.74 41.86
C ARG A 629 32.45 58.88 40.76
N GLN A 630 33.19 58.60 39.68
CA GLN A 630 32.73 57.74 38.58
C GLN A 630 32.54 56.28 39.04
N GLU A 631 33.41 55.79 39.93
CA GLU A 631 33.30 54.45 40.52
C GLU A 631 32.02 54.27 41.34
N ILE A 632 31.68 55.25 42.20
CA ILE A 632 30.42 55.28 42.96
C ILE A 632 29.22 55.25 42.01
N ILE A 633 29.20 56.07 40.96
CA ILE A 633 28.12 56.08 39.95
C ILE A 633 28.03 54.74 39.20
N ARG A 634 29.18 54.12 38.87
CA ARG A 634 29.27 52.80 38.22
C ARG A 634 28.66 51.71 39.10
N HIS A 635 28.99 51.66 40.38
CA HIS A 635 28.45 50.66 41.31
C HIS A 635 26.95 50.85 41.58
N LEU A 636 26.48 52.10 41.71
CA LEU A 636 25.05 52.39 41.84
C LEU A 636 24.25 51.97 40.59
N ARG A 637 24.72 52.30 39.38
CA ARG A 637 24.11 51.79 38.13
C ARG A 637 24.09 50.26 38.07
N GLN A 638 25.20 49.61 38.45
CA GLN A 638 25.33 48.15 38.39
C GLN A 638 24.46 47.40 39.43
N ARG A 639 24.14 48.04 40.56
CA ARG A 639 23.19 47.51 41.56
C ARG A 639 21.73 47.76 41.19
N LEU A 640 21.40 48.96 40.71
CA LEU A 640 20.01 49.38 40.45
C LEU A 640 19.44 48.86 39.12
N ILE A 641 20.29 48.52 38.13
CA ILE A 641 19.85 48.08 36.78
C ILE A 641 19.99 46.53 36.62
N LYS A 642 19.79 45.77 37.71
CA LYS A 642 19.76 44.29 37.68
C LYS A 642 18.43 43.75 37.11
N ASN A 643 18.20 43.87 35.80
CA ASN A 643 17.19 43.04 35.10
C ASN A 643 17.31 42.93 33.57
N THR A 644 18.22 43.65 32.90
CA THR A 644 18.29 43.67 31.41
C THR A 644 19.01 42.48 30.78
N SER A 645 19.95 41.84 31.50
CA SER A 645 20.77 40.74 30.97
C SER A 645 19.99 39.46 30.64
N ALA A 646 18.91 39.19 31.37
CA ALA A 646 18.08 37.99 31.18
C ALA A 646 17.35 37.97 29.82
N LEU A 647 17.10 39.13 29.20
CA LEU A 647 16.41 39.21 27.90
C LEU A 647 17.35 38.86 26.73
N ILE A 648 18.64 39.17 26.86
CA ILE A 648 19.65 39.00 25.80
C ILE A 648 20.06 37.52 25.67
N LEU A 649 20.22 36.82 26.80
CA LEU A 649 20.47 35.37 26.86
C LEU A 649 19.33 34.52 26.27
N LEU A 650 18.11 35.07 26.16
CA LEU A 650 16.95 34.39 25.56
C LEU A 650 16.83 34.66 24.04
N THR A 651 17.57 35.62 23.51
CA THR A 651 17.64 35.91 22.06
C THR A 651 18.87 35.35 21.36
N SER A 652 19.96 35.07 22.09
CA SER A 652 21.20 34.53 21.52
C SER A 652 21.11 33.06 21.07
N LEU A 653 20.03 32.34 21.40
CA LEU A 653 19.85 30.93 21.05
C LEU A 653 19.20 30.71 19.65
N VAL A 654 19.09 31.76 18.82
CA VAL A 654 18.55 31.67 17.46
C VAL A 654 19.47 32.40 16.46
N ILE A 655 20.55 31.73 16.07
CA ILE A 655 21.06 31.59 14.69
C ILE A 655 22.29 30.68 14.76
N SER A 656 22.21 29.51 14.14
CA SER A 656 23.36 28.62 13.91
C SER A 656 23.17 27.86 12.60
N ASN A 657 22.78 28.59 11.55
CA ASN A 657 22.97 28.13 10.18
C ASN A 657 24.48 28.25 9.89
N VAL A 658 25.23 27.20 10.22
CA VAL A 658 26.55 26.98 9.64
C VAL A 658 26.32 26.64 8.17
N GLU A 659 26.35 27.68 7.34
CA GLU A 659 26.23 27.57 5.89
C GLU A 659 27.55 27.01 5.37
N ALA A 660 27.56 25.69 5.13
CA ALA A 660 28.78 24.96 4.80
C ALA A 660 29.38 25.48 3.49
N SER A 661 30.63 25.96 3.56
CA SER A 661 31.33 26.49 2.39
C SER A 661 31.44 25.42 1.29
N PRO A 662 31.28 25.80 0.00
CA PRO A 662 31.43 24.87 -1.10
C PRO A 662 32.86 24.30 -1.16
N PRO A 663 33.05 23.05 -1.65
CA PRO A 663 34.38 22.47 -1.86
C PRO A 663 35.26 23.31 -2.79
N PRO A 664 36.60 23.24 -2.64
CA PRO A 664 37.53 23.87 -3.56
C PRO A 664 37.39 23.29 -4.97
N GLU A 665 37.49 24.14 -5.99
CA GLU A 665 37.24 23.79 -7.40
C GLU A 665 37.93 22.51 -7.94
N PRO A 666 39.19 22.15 -7.60
CA PRO A 666 39.78 20.89 -8.08
C PRO A 666 38.97 19.64 -7.69
N GLU A 667 38.29 19.60 -6.54
CA GLU A 667 37.42 18.47 -6.16
C GLU A 667 36.22 18.33 -7.10
N ARG A 668 35.65 19.47 -7.55
CA ARG A 668 34.53 19.52 -8.50
C ARG A 668 34.90 18.88 -9.84
N ASN A 669 36.09 19.20 -10.32
CA ASN A 669 36.52 18.84 -11.68
C ASN A 669 36.75 17.33 -11.83
N VAL A 670 37.35 16.66 -10.84
CA VAL A 670 37.52 15.19 -10.84
C VAL A 670 36.16 14.48 -10.89
N TYR A 671 35.19 14.95 -10.10
CA TYR A 671 33.85 14.38 -10.08
C TYR A 671 33.10 14.57 -11.41
N LEU A 672 33.14 15.78 -12.01
CA LEU A 672 32.51 16.04 -13.31
C LEU A 672 33.16 15.22 -14.45
N GLN A 673 34.48 14.96 -14.36
CA GLN A 673 35.16 14.06 -15.30
C GLN A 673 34.67 12.60 -15.14
N ALA A 674 34.33 12.15 -13.92
CA ALA A 674 33.75 10.83 -13.68
C ALA A 674 32.36 10.67 -14.34
N GLU A 675 31.51 11.70 -14.25
CA GLU A 675 30.21 11.74 -14.93
C GLU A 675 30.36 11.75 -16.46
N ALA A 676 31.30 12.54 -16.99
CA ALA A 676 31.61 12.54 -18.42
C ALA A 676 32.07 11.15 -18.90
N ALA A 677 32.96 10.49 -18.14
CA ALA A 677 33.44 9.14 -18.42
C ALA A 677 32.30 8.10 -18.39
N TRP A 678 31.39 8.18 -17.42
CA TRP A 678 30.19 7.34 -17.36
C TRP A 678 29.30 7.53 -18.60
N ASN A 679 29.04 8.78 -18.99
CA ASN A 679 28.21 9.10 -20.15
C ASN A 679 28.86 8.64 -21.47
N MET A 680 30.19 8.59 -21.54
CA MET A 680 30.97 7.96 -22.62
C MET A 680 31.03 6.42 -22.54
N LYS A 681 30.35 5.80 -21.56
CA LYS A 681 30.37 4.34 -21.26
C LYS A 681 31.75 3.81 -20.85
N ALA A 682 32.69 4.68 -20.47
CA ALA A 682 34.03 4.33 -20.03
C ALA A 682 34.04 3.92 -18.54
N PHE A 683 33.26 2.89 -18.17
CA PHE A 683 32.92 2.58 -16.78
C PHE A 683 34.12 2.35 -15.84
N ARG A 684 35.24 1.80 -16.33
CA ARG A 684 36.49 1.66 -15.55
C ARG A 684 37.16 3.01 -15.24
N LEU A 685 37.20 3.92 -16.20
CA LEU A 685 37.75 5.25 -16.01
C LEU A 685 36.82 6.10 -15.13
N ALA A 686 35.50 5.94 -15.26
CA ALA A 686 34.53 6.51 -14.33
C ALA A 686 34.72 5.99 -12.89
N LEU A 687 34.98 4.68 -12.72
CA LEU A 687 35.27 4.06 -11.43
C LEU A 687 36.51 4.68 -10.77
N GLU A 688 37.63 4.81 -11.49
CA GLU A 688 38.87 5.42 -10.99
C GLU A 688 38.66 6.89 -10.57
N LEU A 689 37.90 7.66 -11.35
CA LEU A 689 37.59 9.05 -11.04
C LEU A 689 36.60 9.19 -9.86
N TYR A 690 35.61 8.32 -9.72
CA TYR A 690 34.77 8.30 -8.51
C TYR A 690 35.53 7.81 -7.28
N GLN A 691 36.43 6.84 -7.40
CA GLN A 691 37.28 6.40 -6.28
C GLN A 691 38.26 7.49 -5.82
N THR A 692 38.82 8.28 -6.74
CA THR A 692 39.65 9.44 -6.37
C THR A 692 38.83 10.57 -5.76
N ALA A 693 37.63 10.87 -6.27
CA ALA A 693 36.69 11.78 -5.60
C ALA A 693 36.29 11.29 -4.18
N SER A 694 36.09 9.98 -4.01
CA SER A 694 35.76 9.35 -2.72
C SER A 694 36.90 9.40 -1.70
N LYS A 695 38.16 9.52 -2.11
CA LYS A 695 39.29 9.74 -1.19
C LYS A 695 39.23 11.14 -0.54
N ASN A 696 38.80 12.14 -1.31
CA ASN A 696 38.69 13.52 -0.84
C ASN A 696 37.40 13.73 -0.01
N ARG A 697 36.31 13.01 -0.36
CA ARG A 697 35.03 13.04 0.37
C ARG A 697 34.51 11.63 0.69
N PRO A 698 35.10 10.92 1.68
CA PRO A 698 34.66 9.58 2.07
C PRO A 698 33.23 9.55 2.64
N SER A 699 32.74 10.67 3.18
CA SER A 699 31.41 10.81 3.78
C SER A 699 30.27 11.05 2.78
N SER A 700 30.43 10.71 1.49
CA SER A 700 29.45 11.00 0.43
C SER A 700 28.70 9.75 -0.03
N SER A 701 27.42 9.61 0.35
CA SER A 701 26.59 8.46 -0.04
C SER A 701 26.41 8.35 -1.56
N ASP A 702 26.20 9.48 -2.23
CA ASP A 702 25.92 9.52 -3.68
C ASP A 702 27.16 9.12 -4.50
N ILE A 703 28.39 9.41 -4.03
CA ILE A 703 29.63 8.96 -4.68
C ILE A 703 29.79 7.44 -4.53
N LEU A 704 29.53 6.88 -3.34
CA LEU A 704 29.58 5.43 -3.10
C LEU A 704 28.52 4.68 -3.93
N TYR A 705 27.32 5.23 -4.06
CA TYR A 705 26.30 4.73 -4.96
C TYR A 705 26.75 4.73 -6.43
N ASN A 706 27.37 5.83 -6.90
CA ASN A 706 27.93 5.90 -8.26
C ASN A 706 29.08 4.90 -8.49
N ILE A 707 29.93 4.65 -7.48
CA ILE A 707 30.95 3.59 -7.51
C ILE A 707 30.29 2.20 -7.65
N GLY A 708 29.23 1.92 -6.88
CA GLY A 708 28.48 0.66 -6.99
C GLY A 708 27.88 0.46 -8.38
N ASN A 709 27.31 1.51 -8.97
CA ASN A 709 26.81 1.51 -10.34
C ASN A 709 27.94 1.22 -11.37
N CYS A 710 29.15 1.74 -11.16
CA CYS A 710 30.30 1.44 -12.01
C CYS A 710 30.69 -0.04 -11.93
N HIS A 711 30.83 -0.60 -10.73
CA HIS A 711 31.10 -2.03 -10.55
C HIS A 711 30.04 -2.91 -11.23
N PHE A 712 28.75 -2.58 -11.11
CA PHE A 712 27.68 -3.30 -11.80
C PHE A 712 27.84 -3.27 -13.33
N LYS A 713 28.13 -2.11 -13.93
CA LYS A 713 28.34 -2.01 -15.39
C LYS A 713 29.67 -2.63 -15.88
N ILE A 714 30.56 -3.01 -14.96
CA ILE A 714 31.79 -3.80 -15.24
C ILE A 714 31.52 -5.31 -15.10
N GLY A 715 30.40 -5.72 -14.47
CA GLY A 715 30.03 -7.12 -14.20
C GLY A 715 30.31 -7.59 -12.77
N GLU A 716 30.72 -6.69 -11.88
CA GLU A 716 31.20 -6.99 -10.52
C GLU A 716 30.06 -6.81 -9.48
N SER A 717 28.95 -7.52 -9.66
CA SER A 717 27.71 -7.31 -8.88
C SER A 717 27.87 -7.45 -7.36
N GLY A 718 28.83 -8.24 -6.88
CA GLY A 718 29.16 -8.33 -5.46
C GLY A 718 29.86 -7.07 -4.91
N LEU A 719 30.75 -6.42 -5.69
CA LEU A 719 31.31 -5.11 -5.34
C LEU A 719 30.23 -4.02 -5.42
N ALA A 720 29.32 -4.10 -6.39
CA ALA A 720 28.19 -3.18 -6.48
C ALA A 720 27.30 -3.24 -5.22
N SER A 721 26.92 -4.45 -4.79
CA SER A 721 26.18 -4.67 -3.53
C SER A 721 26.91 -4.08 -2.32
N LEU A 722 28.21 -4.38 -2.17
CA LEU A 722 29.06 -3.83 -1.11
C LEU A 722 29.06 -2.29 -1.07
N TYR A 723 29.17 -1.64 -2.23
CA TYR A 723 29.18 -0.17 -2.32
C TYR A 723 27.80 0.47 -2.08
N TYR A 724 26.70 -0.20 -2.43
CA TYR A 724 25.36 0.24 -2.01
C TYR A 724 25.17 0.10 -0.50
N HIS A 725 25.60 -1.01 0.11
CA HIS A 725 25.59 -1.16 1.57
C HIS A 725 26.41 -0.05 2.26
N ARG A 726 27.57 0.34 1.72
CA ARG A 726 28.36 1.50 2.20
C ARG A 726 27.63 2.83 2.02
N ALA A 727 26.98 3.07 0.88
CA ALA A 727 26.16 4.26 0.66
C ALA A 727 25.00 4.35 1.68
N LEU A 728 24.43 3.21 2.07
CA LEU A 728 23.35 3.09 3.06
C LEU A 728 23.82 3.21 4.51
N GLN A 729 25.07 2.89 4.84
CA GLN A 729 25.63 3.23 6.16
C GLN A 729 25.73 4.76 6.35
N ILE A 730 26.06 5.51 5.30
CA ILE A 730 26.12 6.99 5.34
C ILE A 730 24.72 7.61 5.28
N ASN A 731 23.85 7.10 4.42
CA ASN A 731 22.48 7.55 4.26
C ASN A 731 21.51 6.36 4.27
N PRO A 732 21.02 5.92 5.45
CA PRO A 732 20.08 4.80 5.59
C PRO A 732 18.71 4.99 4.92
N THR A 733 18.51 6.11 4.24
CA THR A 733 17.28 6.50 3.53
C THR A 733 17.50 6.80 2.05
N HIS A 734 18.68 6.50 1.48
CA HIS A 734 19.01 6.73 0.07
C HIS A 734 18.16 5.82 -0.85
N PRO A 735 17.15 6.36 -1.56
CA PRO A 735 16.17 5.51 -2.24
C PRO A 735 16.76 4.76 -3.43
N GLU A 736 17.64 5.40 -4.20
CA GLU A 736 18.27 4.81 -5.37
C GLU A 736 19.22 3.66 -5.00
N ALA A 737 19.95 3.80 -3.88
CA ALA A 737 20.83 2.75 -3.36
C ALA A 737 20.03 1.56 -2.78
N LEU A 738 18.91 1.80 -2.10
CA LEU A 738 17.99 0.73 -1.69
C LEU A 738 17.45 -0.04 -2.90
N GLN A 739 16.97 0.66 -3.93
CA GLN A 739 16.39 0.05 -5.12
C GLN A 739 17.42 -0.76 -5.93
N ASN A 740 18.63 -0.21 -6.16
CA ASN A 740 19.67 -0.93 -6.90
C ASN A 740 20.23 -2.13 -6.11
N LEU A 741 20.28 -2.04 -4.78
CA LEU A 741 20.67 -3.17 -3.93
C LEU A 741 19.64 -4.30 -3.98
N GLN A 742 18.34 -3.99 -3.87
CA GLN A 742 17.26 -4.97 -4.02
C GLN A 742 17.27 -5.63 -5.40
N PHE A 743 17.52 -4.87 -6.47
CA PHE A 743 17.66 -5.41 -7.83
C PHE A 743 18.79 -6.45 -7.90
N ILE A 744 20.01 -6.09 -7.48
CA ILE A 744 21.16 -7.01 -7.51
C ILE A 744 20.93 -8.24 -6.62
N GLN A 745 20.36 -8.07 -5.42
CA GLN A 745 20.10 -9.19 -4.52
C GLN A 745 19.10 -10.18 -5.12
N LYS A 746 18.12 -9.71 -5.89
CA LYS A 746 17.16 -10.55 -6.63
C LYS A 746 17.78 -11.20 -7.87
N GLU A 747 18.60 -10.48 -8.62
CA GLU A 747 19.32 -10.98 -9.82
C GLU A 747 20.35 -12.06 -9.47
N THR A 748 21.10 -11.89 -8.38
CA THR A 748 22.15 -12.83 -7.96
C THR A 748 21.64 -14.02 -7.14
N GLY A 749 20.40 -13.96 -6.61
CA GLY A 749 19.89 -14.93 -5.65
C GLY A 749 20.57 -14.82 -4.27
N ALA A 750 20.89 -13.60 -3.84
CA ALA A 750 21.58 -13.33 -2.59
C ALA A 750 20.81 -13.85 -1.35
N ILE A 751 21.55 -14.43 -0.40
CA ILE A 751 20.96 -14.90 0.87
C ILE A 751 20.74 -13.70 1.80
N LEU A 752 19.48 -13.49 2.21
CA LEU A 752 19.01 -12.37 3.01
C LEU A 752 18.38 -12.84 4.33
N PRO A 753 18.38 -12.00 5.39
CA PRO A 753 17.75 -12.34 6.67
C PRO A 753 16.23 -12.42 6.52
N THR A 754 15.64 -13.50 7.05
CA THR A 754 14.20 -13.73 6.98
C THR A 754 13.45 -12.73 7.87
N ALA A 755 12.84 -11.71 7.25
CA ALA A 755 12.03 -10.74 7.97
C ALA A 755 10.82 -11.41 8.65
N THR A 756 10.66 -11.13 9.94
CA THR A 756 9.54 -11.64 10.74
C THR A 756 8.21 -11.00 10.33
N GLY A 757 7.10 -11.66 10.65
CA GLY A 757 5.75 -11.18 10.29
C GLY A 757 5.41 -9.77 10.79
N TYR A 758 6.01 -9.30 11.89
CA TYR A 758 5.83 -7.92 12.36
C TYR A 758 6.78 -6.93 11.66
N GLN A 759 8.02 -7.33 11.32
CA GLN A 759 8.94 -6.49 10.55
C GLN A 759 8.34 -6.16 9.17
N ASN A 760 7.70 -7.13 8.51
CA ASN A 760 6.97 -6.92 7.24
C ASN A 760 5.79 -5.93 7.37
N TRP A 761 5.15 -5.86 8.54
CA TRP A 761 4.10 -4.88 8.80
C TRP A 761 4.68 -3.48 9.06
N ILE A 762 5.77 -3.38 9.81
CA ILE A 762 6.44 -2.10 10.09
C ILE A 762 7.09 -1.52 8.82
N SER A 763 7.74 -2.34 7.99
CA SER A 763 8.36 -1.89 6.74
C SER A 763 7.36 -1.46 5.66
N SER A 764 6.05 -1.75 5.83
CA SER A 764 5.00 -1.26 4.93
C SER A 764 4.81 0.27 4.99
N VAL A 765 5.33 0.91 6.05
CA VAL A 765 5.33 2.37 6.26
C VAL A 765 6.77 2.85 6.30
N SER A 766 7.11 3.89 5.54
CA SER A 766 8.50 4.35 5.45
C SER A 766 9.05 4.86 6.79
N ARG A 767 10.35 4.65 7.05
CA ARG A 767 11.04 5.20 8.23
C ARG A 767 10.88 6.72 8.37
N ASN A 768 10.78 7.45 7.25
CA ASN A 768 10.54 8.90 7.22
C ASN A 768 9.10 9.28 7.63
N THR A 769 8.12 8.41 7.37
CA THR A 769 6.74 8.58 7.85
C THR A 769 6.68 8.45 9.38
N TYR A 770 7.42 7.51 9.97
CA TYR A 770 7.50 7.40 11.43
C TYR A 770 8.26 8.57 12.08
N SER A 771 9.35 9.07 11.50
CA SER A 771 10.09 10.22 12.06
C SER A 771 9.29 11.53 11.98
N THR A 772 8.59 11.78 10.87
CA THR A 772 7.70 12.94 10.73
C THR A 772 6.49 12.84 11.66
N ALA A 773 5.88 11.65 11.82
CA ALA A 773 4.77 11.44 12.75
C ALA A 773 5.18 11.59 14.22
N LEU A 774 6.36 11.10 14.62
CA LEU A 774 6.95 11.32 15.95
C LEU A 774 7.05 12.84 16.24
N ALA A 775 7.69 13.57 15.34
CA ALA A 775 7.86 15.01 15.49
C ALA A 775 6.52 15.77 15.49
N ALA A 776 5.53 15.32 14.72
CA ALA A 776 4.17 15.90 14.73
C ALA A 776 3.48 15.68 16.08
N GLY A 777 3.62 14.50 16.68
CA GLY A 777 3.17 14.22 18.04
C GLY A 777 3.81 15.14 19.08
N LEU A 778 5.14 15.31 19.01
CA LEU A 778 5.88 16.21 19.92
C LEU A 778 5.47 17.69 19.77
N TRP A 779 5.30 18.19 18.54
CA TRP A 779 4.81 19.55 18.31
C TRP A 779 3.37 19.75 18.82
N LEU A 780 2.48 18.75 18.64
CA LEU A 780 1.12 18.79 19.18
C LEU A 780 1.10 18.83 20.71
N ILE A 781 1.96 18.05 21.37
CA ILE A 781 2.12 18.07 22.84
C ILE A 781 2.59 19.44 23.32
N LEU A 782 3.66 19.99 22.72
CA LEU A 782 4.23 21.29 23.11
C LEU A 782 3.21 22.42 22.94
N LEU A 783 2.56 22.50 21.79
CA LEU A 783 1.53 23.51 21.51
C LEU A 783 0.32 23.36 22.44
N ALA A 784 -0.11 22.13 22.75
CA ALA A 784 -1.19 21.88 23.69
C ALA A 784 -0.85 22.31 25.13
N ILE A 785 0.38 22.06 25.59
CA ILE A 785 0.86 22.50 26.90
C ILE A 785 0.88 24.03 26.99
N LEU A 786 1.49 24.71 26.01
CA LEU A 786 1.53 26.18 25.98
C LEU A 786 0.12 26.79 25.92
N ALA A 787 -0.77 26.24 25.10
CA ALA A 787 -2.16 26.70 25.02
C ALA A 787 -2.96 26.43 26.33
N LEU A 788 -2.71 25.33 27.03
CA LEU A 788 -3.32 25.04 28.34
C LEU A 788 -2.82 25.99 29.44
N LEU A 789 -1.55 26.37 29.41
CA LEU A 789 -0.98 27.37 30.31
C LEU A 789 -1.63 28.74 30.08
N GLN A 790 -1.82 29.15 28.82
CA GLN A 790 -2.35 30.48 28.48
C GLN A 790 -3.88 30.59 28.59
N ALA A 791 -4.65 29.69 27.98
CA ALA A 791 -6.05 29.93 27.65
C ALA A 791 -7.02 28.88 28.25
N HIS A 792 -7.93 29.33 29.12
CA HIS A 792 -8.91 28.43 29.76
C HIS A 792 -10.13 28.11 28.87
N ARG A 793 -10.43 28.95 27.87
CA ARG A 793 -11.64 28.90 27.03
C ARG A 793 -11.81 27.60 26.23
N PHE A 794 -10.71 26.99 25.77
CA PHE A 794 -10.74 25.79 24.92
C PHE A 794 -10.04 24.57 25.56
N ARG A 795 -10.00 24.50 26.90
CA ARG A 795 -9.35 23.41 27.67
C ARG A 795 -9.70 21.99 27.22
N ARG A 796 -10.91 21.73 26.71
CA ARG A 796 -11.30 20.40 26.16
C ARG A 796 -10.53 20.06 24.88
N LEU A 797 -10.40 21.02 23.95
CA LEU A 797 -9.67 20.85 22.70
C LEU A 797 -8.19 20.59 22.96
N TYR A 798 -7.53 21.43 23.77
CA TYR A 798 -6.10 21.28 24.05
C TYR A 798 -5.77 19.97 24.78
N ARG A 799 -6.65 19.49 25.67
CA ARG A 799 -6.51 18.15 26.29
C ARG A 799 -6.62 17.02 25.24
N ALA A 800 -7.50 17.15 24.26
CA ALA A 800 -7.60 16.19 23.16
C ALA A 800 -6.35 16.22 22.26
N CYS A 801 -5.83 17.41 21.93
CA CYS A 801 -4.58 17.55 21.17
C CYS A 801 -3.38 16.95 21.90
N LEU A 802 -3.31 17.10 23.24
CA LEU A 802 -2.26 16.48 24.05
C LEU A 802 -2.36 14.95 24.01
N TRP A 803 -3.55 14.38 24.22
CA TRP A 803 -3.78 12.93 24.10
C TRP A 803 -3.42 12.37 22.72
N VAL A 804 -3.90 13.01 21.64
CA VAL A 804 -3.59 12.60 20.26
C VAL A 804 -2.08 12.72 19.99
N GLY A 805 -1.45 13.83 20.40
CA GLY A 805 0.00 14.01 20.25
C GLY A 805 0.81 12.94 20.98
N SER A 806 0.43 12.58 22.21
CA SER A 806 1.05 11.51 22.99
C SER A 806 0.89 10.14 22.35
N VAL A 807 -0.32 9.77 21.90
CA VAL A 807 -0.54 8.47 21.23
C VAL A 807 0.27 8.38 19.93
N THR A 808 0.25 9.43 19.10
CA THR A 808 1.03 9.47 17.85
C THR A 808 2.53 9.41 18.13
N ALA A 809 3.05 10.14 19.13
CA ALA A 809 4.46 10.10 19.49
C ALA A 809 4.89 8.71 20.01
N ILE A 810 4.10 8.07 20.86
CA ILE A 810 4.39 6.72 21.38
C ILE A 810 4.41 5.70 20.24
N ALA A 811 3.34 5.63 19.43
CA ALA A 811 3.23 4.66 18.33
C ALA A 811 4.34 4.85 17.27
N SER A 812 4.67 6.10 16.94
CA SER A 812 5.74 6.41 16.00
C SER A 812 7.13 6.11 16.57
N GLY A 813 7.35 6.36 17.87
CA GLY A 813 8.58 5.99 18.56
C GLY A 813 8.81 4.49 18.60
N THR A 814 7.78 3.70 18.93
CA THR A 814 7.87 2.23 18.86
C THR A 814 8.09 1.73 17.44
N GLY A 815 7.51 2.38 16.43
CA GLY A 815 7.73 2.07 15.01
C GLY A 815 9.15 2.37 14.53
N LEU A 816 9.79 3.46 15.01
CA LEU A 816 11.18 3.77 14.71
C LEU A 816 12.18 2.81 15.38
N ILE A 817 11.91 2.43 16.63
CA ILE A 817 12.78 1.53 17.41
C ILE A 817 12.69 0.10 16.88
N SER A 818 11.50 -0.34 16.47
CA SER A 818 11.25 -1.69 15.96
C SER A 818 11.36 -1.80 14.43
N TYR A 819 11.93 -0.79 13.77
CA TYR A 819 12.09 -0.78 12.32
C TYR A 819 13.22 -1.76 11.93
N PRO A 820 13.00 -2.71 11.00
CA PRO A 820 14.02 -3.70 10.64
C PRO A 820 15.30 -3.02 10.14
N THR A 821 16.43 -3.38 10.73
CA THR A 821 17.76 -2.83 10.38
C THR A 821 18.81 -3.93 10.33
N LEU A 822 19.88 -3.76 9.56
CA LEU A 822 20.90 -4.81 9.37
C LEU A 822 21.64 -5.16 10.68
N SER A 823 21.65 -4.24 11.65
CA SER A 823 22.09 -4.44 13.03
C SER A 823 21.29 -5.51 13.80
N ASP A 824 20.09 -5.89 13.34
CA ASP A 824 19.33 -7.02 13.91
C ASP A 824 20.00 -8.39 13.64
N PHE A 825 20.89 -8.47 12.64
CA PHE A 825 21.54 -9.72 12.22
C PHE A 825 22.98 -9.88 12.75
N ALA A 826 23.75 -8.80 12.80
CA ALA A 826 25.12 -8.77 13.31
C ALA A 826 25.50 -7.35 13.74
N ALA A 827 26.58 -7.19 14.50
CA ALA A 827 27.13 -5.86 14.78
C ALA A 827 27.69 -5.20 13.50
N ASP A 828 27.68 -3.87 13.42
CA ASP A 828 28.11 -3.13 12.21
C ASP A 828 29.57 -3.40 11.80
N GLU A 829 30.42 -3.79 12.77
CA GLU A 829 31.82 -4.22 12.56
C GLU A 829 31.95 -5.64 11.99
N GLU A 830 30.92 -6.49 12.17
CA GLU A 830 30.89 -7.89 11.75
C GLU A 830 30.20 -8.07 10.38
N HIS A 831 29.57 -7.04 9.81
CA HIS A 831 28.90 -7.13 8.51
C HIS A 831 29.89 -7.29 7.36
N VAL A 832 29.76 -8.40 6.64
CA VAL A 832 30.53 -8.78 5.46
C VAL A 832 29.60 -9.07 4.29
N VAL A 833 29.99 -8.67 3.08
CA VAL A 833 29.30 -9.02 1.83
C VAL A 833 30.17 -9.97 1.02
N MET A 834 29.57 -11.01 0.44
CA MET A 834 30.23 -11.86 -0.56
C MET A 834 30.45 -11.07 -1.85
N ILE A 835 31.70 -10.82 -2.23
CA ILE A 835 32.03 -10.20 -3.51
C ILE A 835 31.99 -11.24 -4.63
N HIS A 836 32.60 -12.40 -4.39
CA HIS A 836 32.78 -13.46 -5.37
C HIS A 836 32.02 -14.71 -4.95
N SER A 837 31.50 -15.48 -5.90
CA SER A 837 30.92 -16.79 -5.60
C SER A 837 31.99 -17.77 -5.16
N ALA A 838 31.76 -18.45 -4.04
CA ALA A 838 32.73 -19.32 -3.38
C ALA A 838 32.10 -20.68 -3.02
N PRO A 839 32.73 -21.82 -3.34
CA PRO A 839 32.27 -23.13 -2.87
C PRO A 839 32.55 -23.29 -1.37
N VAL A 840 31.52 -23.68 -0.61
CA VAL A 840 31.58 -23.77 0.86
C VAL A 840 31.83 -25.19 1.34
N MET A 841 32.75 -25.34 2.30
CA MET A 841 32.76 -26.49 3.22
C MET A 841 31.78 -26.21 4.38
N ALA A 842 30.70 -27.00 4.44
CA ALA A 842 29.64 -26.88 5.44
C ALA A 842 29.53 -28.17 6.28
N GLY A 843 29.42 -28.03 7.60
CA GLY A 843 29.17 -29.13 8.53
C GLY A 843 30.05 -29.08 9.80
N SER A 844 29.88 -30.07 10.67
CA SER A 844 30.62 -30.19 11.94
C SER A 844 32.13 -30.34 11.79
N SER A 845 32.62 -30.75 10.62
CA SER A 845 34.06 -30.81 10.28
C SER A 845 34.74 -29.43 10.21
N ALA A 846 33.98 -28.32 10.25
CA ALA A 846 34.51 -26.96 10.15
C ALA A 846 35.27 -26.45 11.40
N THR A 847 35.48 -27.26 12.43
CA THR A 847 36.12 -26.82 13.69
C THR A 847 37.66 -26.73 13.61
N THR A 848 38.29 -27.62 12.84
CA THR A 848 39.75 -27.81 12.81
C THR A 848 40.26 -28.02 11.38
N PRO A 849 41.01 -27.05 10.80
CA PRO A 849 41.80 -27.30 9.60
C PRO A 849 43.09 -28.03 10.01
N GLU A 850 43.07 -29.36 10.03
CA GLU A 850 44.29 -30.17 10.22
C GLU A 850 45.02 -30.37 8.89
N GLU A 851 46.33 -30.14 8.89
CA GLU A 851 47.22 -30.45 7.78
C GLU A 851 47.39 -31.98 7.65
N ASN A 852 46.60 -32.58 6.76
CA ASN A 852 46.71 -34.01 6.42
C ASN A 852 46.81 -34.18 4.90
N GLU A 853 48.02 -34.04 4.35
CA GLU A 853 48.30 -34.12 2.90
C GLU A 853 47.92 -35.48 2.26
N ASN A 854 47.71 -36.53 3.06
CA ASN A 854 47.45 -37.89 2.58
C ASN A 854 46.16 -38.50 3.15
N SER A 855 45.00 -38.02 2.71
CA SER A 855 43.74 -38.79 2.84
C SER A 855 42.78 -38.58 1.66
N SER A 856 42.05 -39.63 1.27
CA SER A 856 41.27 -39.65 0.03
C SER A 856 39.92 -38.94 0.17
N ALA A 857 39.89 -37.63 -0.06
CA ALA A 857 38.70 -36.79 -0.01
C ALA A 857 37.68 -37.03 -1.16
N LYS A 858 37.54 -38.27 -1.64
CA LYS A 858 36.63 -38.64 -2.74
C LYS A 858 35.19 -38.91 -2.32
N ASN A 859 34.85 -38.84 -1.03
CA ASN A 859 33.56 -39.36 -0.54
C ASN A 859 32.92 -38.63 0.67
N SER A 860 33.02 -37.29 0.78
CA SER A 860 31.97 -36.48 1.44
C SER A 860 32.20 -34.96 1.31
N GLN A 861 31.31 -34.26 0.60
CA GLN A 861 30.68 -32.98 0.96
C GLN A 861 29.95 -32.39 -0.26
N ARG A 862 28.76 -31.82 -0.05
CA ARG A 862 28.06 -31.04 -1.09
C ARG A 862 28.56 -29.60 -1.02
N LEU A 863 29.50 -29.25 -1.89
CA LEU A 863 29.96 -27.88 -2.06
C LEU A 863 28.82 -27.04 -2.66
N PHE A 864 28.22 -26.16 -1.85
CA PHE A 864 27.26 -25.18 -2.33
C PHE A 864 27.98 -23.85 -2.61
N PRO A 865 27.82 -23.23 -3.78
CA PRO A 865 28.33 -21.88 -4.02
C PRO A 865 27.42 -20.85 -3.33
N ILE A 866 28.00 -19.90 -2.60
CA ILE A 866 27.25 -18.72 -2.13
C ILE A 866 27.13 -17.70 -3.27
N ALA A 867 25.96 -17.10 -3.44
CA ALA A 867 25.73 -16.02 -4.39
C ALA A 867 26.47 -14.72 -4.01
N PRO A 868 27.08 -13.99 -4.96
CA PRO A 868 27.65 -12.67 -4.69
C PRO A 868 26.53 -11.70 -4.27
N GLY A 869 26.85 -10.74 -3.41
CA GLY A 869 25.87 -9.85 -2.78
C GLY A 869 25.14 -10.45 -1.56
N SER A 870 25.35 -11.74 -1.23
CA SER A 870 24.83 -12.33 0.02
C SER A 870 25.44 -11.67 1.25
N LEU A 871 24.60 -11.37 2.24
CA LEU A 871 25.01 -10.71 3.48
C LEU A 871 25.40 -11.75 4.54
N CYS A 872 26.55 -11.55 5.14
CA CYS A 872 27.23 -12.48 6.04
C CYS A 872 27.67 -11.79 7.32
N ARG A 873 27.75 -12.55 8.41
CA ARG A 873 28.39 -12.18 9.66
C ARG A 873 29.77 -12.80 9.72
N LEU A 874 30.81 -12.00 9.96
CA LEU A 874 32.15 -12.50 10.24
C LEU A 874 32.22 -13.03 11.68
N ILE A 875 32.71 -14.26 11.87
CA ILE A 875 32.93 -14.85 13.20
C ILE A 875 34.42 -14.88 13.54
N ALA A 876 35.29 -15.25 12.59
CA ALA A 876 36.75 -15.30 12.79
C ALA A 876 37.51 -15.30 11.46
N ASN A 877 38.74 -14.79 11.45
CA ASN A 877 39.72 -14.99 10.37
C ASN A 877 40.83 -15.96 10.82
N ARG A 878 41.29 -16.83 9.92
CA ARG A 878 42.45 -17.73 10.10
C ARG A 878 43.24 -17.81 8.80
N GLY A 879 44.31 -17.02 8.68
CA GLY A 879 45.12 -16.93 7.46
C GLY A 879 44.30 -16.50 6.25
N GLU A 880 44.35 -17.29 5.18
CA GLU A 880 43.60 -17.07 3.94
C GLU A 880 42.10 -17.42 4.01
N TRP A 881 41.59 -17.86 5.18
CA TRP A 881 40.20 -18.28 5.36
C TRP A 881 39.44 -17.40 6.35
N ALA A 882 38.20 -17.07 6.02
CA ALA A 882 37.23 -16.39 6.87
C ALA A 882 36.11 -17.37 7.26
N TYR A 883 35.75 -17.41 8.56
CA TYR A 883 34.61 -18.15 9.08
C TYR A 883 33.41 -17.20 9.17
N ILE A 884 32.37 -17.52 8.44
CA ILE A 884 31.17 -16.69 8.29
C ILE A 884 29.89 -17.43 8.68
N GLU A 885 28.89 -16.66 9.05
CA GLU A 885 27.50 -17.08 9.26
C GLU A 885 26.60 -16.34 8.27
N LEU A 886 25.83 -17.11 7.49
CA LEU A 886 24.86 -16.61 6.52
C LEU A 886 23.53 -16.27 7.19
N ALA A 887 22.74 -15.43 6.54
CA ALA A 887 21.45 -14.96 7.06
C ALA A 887 20.35 -16.04 7.19
N ASN A 888 20.63 -17.28 6.76
CA ASN A 888 19.81 -18.48 6.98
C ASN A 888 20.36 -19.39 8.12
N GLY A 889 21.36 -18.94 8.87
CA GLY A 889 22.01 -19.70 9.95
C GLY A 889 23.09 -20.70 9.50
N LEU A 890 23.39 -20.80 8.19
CA LEU A 890 24.47 -21.68 7.70
C LEU A 890 25.84 -21.08 8.05
N ARG A 891 26.70 -21.86 8.69
CA ARG A 891 28.09 -21.48 9.02
C ARG A 891 29.09 -22.16 8.08
N ALA A 892 30.08 -21.41 7.64
CA ALA A 892 30.94 -21.75 6.50
C ALA A 892 32.36 -21.21 6.67
N TRP A 893 33.36 -21.93 6.17
CA TRP A 893 34.64 -21.34 5.81
C TRP A 893 34.62 -20.94 4.33
N VAL A 894 35.09 -19.73 4.03
CA VAL A 894 35.28 -19.20 2.68
C VAL A 894 36.66 -18.56 2.54
N PRO A 895 37.26 -18.51 1.33
CA PRO A 895 38.53 -17.81 1.13
C PRO A 895 38.35 -16.30 1.38
N ARG A 896 39.29 -15.69 2.12
CA ARG A 896 39.19 -14.31 2.64
C ARG A 896 39.01 -13.25 1.54
N ASN A 897 39.49 -13.51 0.33
CA ASN A 897 39.35 -12.66 -0.86
C ASN A 897 37.95 -12.73 -1.53
N THR A 898 37.08 -13.64 -1.11
CA THR A 898 35.68 -13.72 -1.58
C THR A 898 34.73 -12.84 -0.77
N THR A 899 35.20 -12.34 0.38
CA THR A 899 34.47 -11.55 1.39
C THR A 899 35.08 -10.16 1.56
N CYS A 900 34.26 -9.14 1.83
CA CYS A 900 34.76 -7.84 2.30
C CYS A 900 33.81 -7.21 3.33
N PRO A 901 34.34 -6.59 4.41
CA PRO A 901 33.51 -5.88 5.38
C PRO A 901 32.87 -4.64 4.76
N VAL A 902 31.64 -4.34 5.19
CA VAL A 902 30.92 -3.14 4.74
C VAL A 902 31.64 -1.89 5.26
N LEU A 903 31.97 -1.84 6.55
CA LEU A 903 32.85 -0.79 7.08
C LEU A 903 34.27 -0.86 6.46
N PRO A 904 34.95 0.27 6.25
CA PRO A 904 36.33 0.27 5.80
C PRO A 904 37.25 -0.32 6.88
N LEU A 905 38.28 -1.07 6.48
CA LEU A 905 39.22 -1.76 7.37
C LEU A 905 39.88 -0.86 8.44
N SER A 906 40.01 0.45 8.16
CA SER A 906 40.54 1.44 9.11
C SER A 906 39.61 1.78 10.28
N ALA A 907 38.35 1.33 10.25
CA ALA A 907 37.34 1.56 11.28
C ALA A 907 36.98 0.28 12.07
N ILE A 908 37.61 -0.85 11.75
CA ILE A 908 37.36 -2.14 12.40
C ILE A 908 38.44 -2.36 13.48
N PRO A 909 38.09 -2.82 14.70
CA PRO A 909 39.09 -3.12 15.73
C PRO A 909 40.10 -4.17 15.26
N ALA A 910 41.36 -4.04 15.66
CA ALA A 910 42.49 -4.91 15.27
C ALA A 910 42.44 -6.36 15.83
N ARG A 911 41.23 -6.86 16.13
CA ARG A 911 40.93 -8.21 16.61
C ARG A 911 40.23 -9.08 15.54
N PHE A 912 39.96 -8.52 14.36
CA PHE A 912 39.26 -9.15 13.24
C PHE A 912 40.14 -9.22 11.97
#